data_AF-A0A8X8GE59-F1
#
_entry.id   AF-A0A8X8GE59-F1
#
_cell.length_a   1.000
_cell.length_b   1.000
_cell.length_c   1.000
_cell.angle_alpha   90.00
_cell.angle_beta   90.00
_cell.angle_gamma   90.00
#
_symmetry.space_group_name_H-M   'P 1'
#
loop_
_entity.id
_entity.type
_entity.pdbx_description
1 polymer ?
#
loop_
_entity_poly.entity_id
_entity_poly.type
_entity_poly.pdbx_seq_one_letter_code
_entity_poly.pdbx_strand_id
1 'polypeptide(L)'
;MQYGAPQVLFVLDNSQSMDGNLAGAIMTGSGTATDNGNPVDLNSSSPANYTVPAGFTAPVSGTTSGSAPYTVNGTDNSASRLNVAKEAIQQAYNQWNGVMDFGLMDYGVKGTPSKYTTWVYYMSGPDGFAFGTSSTAPTQTKDGLTVPLQSVPNPCYYPNTQATTSCQDIHAYFTRIGVSGSFSDPWLYIQDTSDEPDINDVLYASRRLPSNFITYAGPHPTSPYTGYTLSNYNNGTILENYNKSTVPGAFGTSPTNAGYVPYSPQVWYSERGFGYDNNITNSGSLPISIQKSTATQGQLFAAQLAPETNTNSSEIKADAINATMAGTLASAYDYLMGTSGPALPSSTCTSKKYVILVTDGLPTVDNQGGLWPPLGSAAAAGYGVTATFNQNGTVNTTNDQALTDTIAAITTLQQAGIDTYVVGMGAGVDPSLNPTAYATLNAMAIAGGTQKAIAATSPAAVAQSLTAILQAIEANQSTTGVALNSSSQAGANLVYQASYTTKVWIGNLKAETLSSVLSTPNSPTISWQAVGANPGGTITSGSLQNGSAPNVFSWNPACTKTTACGIPFTWNSLSSTQQTDLDQGYYSTLSGSQQASFGSAAAYGQAIMQWLLNGNTSGGVFRTPSALLADIVDSTPLYVG
;
A
#
# COMPACT_ATOMS: atom_id res chain seq x y z
N MET A 1 2.32 16.30 26.54
CA MET A 1 1.79 17.32 25.62
C MET A 1 0.68 16.65 24.83
N GLN A 2 -0.56 17.10 24.94
CA GLN A 2 -1.64 16.54 24.12
C GLN A 2 -1.45 17.05 22.68
N TYR A 3 -1.41 16.15 21.70
CA TYR A 3 -1.37 16.52 20.29
C TYR A 3 -2.80 16.54 19.72
N GLY A 4 -3.03 17.37 18.69
CA GLY A 4 -4.24 17.31 17.88
C GLY A 4 -4.25 16.04 17.01
N ALA A 5 -5.34 15.81 16.28
CA ALA A 5 -5.43 14.69 15.34
C ALA A 5 -4.24 14.73 14.35
N PRO A 6 -3.58 13.59 14.05
CA PRO A 6 -2.56 13.52 13.00
C PRO A 6 -3.08 14.10 11.69
N GLN A 7 -2.21 14.83 11.00
CA GLN A 7 -2.45 15.32 9.65
C GLN A 7 -1.65 14.45 8.69
N VAL A 8 -2.32 13.64 7.88
CA VAL A 8 -1.69 12.66 7.00
C VAL A 8 -1.97 13.02 5.54
N LEU A 9 -0.91 13.23 4.77
CA LEU A 9 -0.98 13.38 3.32
C LEU A 9 -0.56 12.08 2.65
N PHE A 10 -1.48 11.44 1.93
CA PHE A 10 -1.10 10.42 0.96
C PHE A 10 -0.51 11.10 -0.27
N VAL A 11 0.68 10.69 -0.68
CA VAL A 11 1.27 11.05 -1.97
C VAL A 11 1.25 9.79 -2.83
N LEU A 12 0.41 9.79 -3.85
CA LEU A 12 0.18 8.66 -4.75
C LEU A 12 0.94 8.89 -6.05
N ASP A 13 1.79 7.94 -6.40
CA ASP A 13 2.40 7.86 -7.72
C ASP A 13 1.32 7.61 -8.78
N ASN A 14 1.27 8.46 -9.79
CA ASN A 14 0.37 8.35 -10.94
C ASN A 14 1.18 8.39 -12.25
N SER A 15 2.44 7.97 -12.20
CA SER A 15 3.24 7.81 -13.41
C SER A 15 2.74 6.64 -14.26
N GLN A 16 3.06 6.65 -15.56
CA GLN A 16 2.64 5.62 -16.51
C GLN A 16 3.03 4.18 -16.11
N SER A 17 4.04 3.99 -15.26
CA SER A 17 4.37 2.65 -14.74
C SER A 17 3.29 2.06 -13.85
N MET A 18 2.46 2.90 -13.22
CA MET A 18 1.39 2.48 -12.31
C MET A 18 0.23 1.77 -13.04
N ASP A 19 0.16 1.88 -14.37
CA ASP A 19 -0.72 1.06 -15.23
C ASP A 19 -0.28 -0.42 -15.29
N GLY A 20 0.93 -0.71 -14.81
CA GLY A 20 1.48 -2.05 -14.58
C GLY A 20 0.65 -2.84 -13.57
N ASN A 21 0.58 -4.17 -13.71
CA ASN A 21 0.19 -5.03 -12.60
C ASN A 21 1.36 -5.17 -11.61
N LEU A 22 1.15 -5.84 -10.47
CA LEU A 22 2.22 -6.04 -9.48
C LEU A 22 3.40 -6.89 -9.98
N ALA A 23 3.26 -7.62 -11.09
CA ALA A 23 4.37 -8.35 -11.72
C ALA A 23 5.18 -7.49 -12.71
N GLY A 24 4.60 -6.40 -13.23
CA GLY A 24 5.24 -5.54 -14.23
C GLY A 24 4.29 -5.15 -15.35
N ALA A 25 3.76 -6.15 -16.05
CA ALA A 25 2.98 -5.96 -17.27
C ALA A 25 1.92 -4.85 -17.16
N ILE A 26 2.03 -3.82 -18.01
CA ILE A 26 1.03 -2.76 -18.17
C ILE A 26 -0.17 -3.34 -18.88
N MET A 27 -1.30 -3.49 -18.17
CA MET A 27 -2.50 -4.21 -18.67
C MET A 27 -3.76 -3.36 -18.72
N THR A 28 -3.66 -2.07 -18.41
CA THR A 28 -4.77 -1.13 -18.55
C THR A 28 -5.34 -1.21 -19.98
N GLY A 29 -6.66 -1.36 -20.06
CA GLY A 29 -7.36 -1.46 -21.34
C GLY A 29 -7.26 -2.81 -22.05
N SER A 30 -6.64 -3.83 -21.46
CA SER A 30 -6.57 -5.16 -22.07
C SER A 30 -7.96 -5.75 -22.34
N GLY A 31 -8.05 -6.57 -23.39
CA GLY A 31 -9.31 -7.13 -23.89
C GLY A 31 -10.09 -6.20 -24.81
N THR A 32 -9.59 -5.00 -25.11
CA THR A 32 -10.26 -4.03 -25.98
C THR A 32 -9.62 -3.87 -27.37
N ALA A 33 -8.45 -4.47 -27.58
CA ALA A 33 -7.70 -4.36 -28.83
C ALA A 33 -8.47 -5.00 -30.01
N THR A 34 -8.56 -4.30 -31.15
CA THR A 34 -9.25 -4.79 -32.36
C THR A 34 -8.49 -4.44 -33.64
N ASP A 35 -8.44 -5.36 -34.61
CA ASP A 35 -7.96 -5.13 -35.97
C ASP A 35 -9.13 -5.18 -36.97
N ASN A 36 -9.47 -4.02 -37.53
CA ASN A 36 -10.64 -3.84 -38.42
C ASN A 36 -11.95 -4.39 -37.80
N GLY A 37 -12.11 -4.22 -36.48
CA GLY A 37 -13.29 -4.70 -35.73
C GLY A 37 -13.23 -6.17 -35.31
N ASN A 38 -12.19 -6.91 -35.70
CA ASN A 38 -11.93 -8.25 -35.16
C ASN A 38 -11.12 -8.13 -33.87
N PRO A 39 -11.47 -8.81 -32.78
CA PRO A 39 -10.65 -8.84 -31.58
C PRO A 39 -9.21 -9.26 -31.90
N VAL A 40 -8.25 -8.48 -31.40
CA VAL A 40 -6.83 -8.88 -31.41
C VAL A 40 -6.66 -9.94 -30.34
N ASP A 41 -5.98 -11.01 -30.70
CA ASP A 41 -5.79 -12.25 -29.96
C ASP A 41 -5.92 -12.11 -28.42
N LEU A 42 -7.10 -12.49 -27.90
CA LEU A 42 -7.43 -12.50 -26.47
C LEU A 42 -6.62 -13.54 -25.67
N ASN A 43 -5.71 -14.28 -26.31
CA ASN A 43 -4.93 -15.35 -25.65
C ASN A 43 -3.42 -15.05 -25.57
N SER A 44 -2.92 -13.90 -26.04
CA SER A 44 -1.48 -13.58 -25.95
C SER A 44 -1.18 -12.18 -25.43
N SER A 45 -1.44 -11.12 -26.20
CA SER A 45 -0.99 -9.75 -25.89
C SER A 45 -2.04 -8.84 -25.26
N SER A 46 -3.33 -9.09 -25.53
CA SER A 46 -4.47 -8.34 -25.00
C SER A 46 -5.54 -9.27 -24.41
N PRO A 47 -5.22 -10.06 -23.36
CA PRO A 47 -6.18 -10.97 -22.76
C PRO A 47 -7.45 -10.25 -22.27
N ALA A 48 -8.60 -10.87 -22.51
CA ALA A 48 -9.88 -10.31 -22.05
C ALA A 48 -9.97 -10.29 -20.52
N ASN A 49 -9.48 -11.35 -19.88
CA ASN A 49 -9.66 -11.62 -18.47
C ASN A 49 -8.34 -11.87 -17.76
N TYR A 50 -8.33 -11.62 -16.45
CA TYR A 50 -7.27 -11.98 -15.53
C TYR A 50 -7.78 -12.80 -14.36
N THR A 51 -6.86 -13.49 -13.70
CA THR A 51 -7.15 -14.13 -12.41
C THR A 51 -7.07 -13.07 -11.32
N VAL A 52 -8.17 -12.85 -10.59
CA VAL A 52 -8.25 -11.86 -9.51
C VAL A 52 -7.29 -12.27 -8.38
N PRO A 53 -6.28 -11.45 -8.04
CA PRO A 53 -5.33 -11.76 -6.99
C PRO A 53 -5.99 -11.71 -5.60
N ALA A 54 -5.47 -12.51 -4.66
CA ALA A 54 -5.99 -12.54 -3.31
C ALA A 54 -5.89 -11.17 -2.62
N GLY A 55 -6.96 -10.76 -1.93
CA GLY A 55 -7.03 -9.47 -1.23
C GLY A 55 -7.27 -8.27 -2.14
N PHE A 56 -7.69 -8.49 -3.38
CA PHE A 56 -8.11 -7.45 -4.32
C PHE A 56 -9.57 -7.66 -4.72
N THR A 57 -10.31 -6.56 -4.88
CA THR A 57 -11.65 -6.57 -5.46
C THR A 57 -11.61 -5.83 -6.79
N ALA A 58 -11.95 -6.52 -7.89
CA ALA A 58 -12.02 -5.90 -9.19
C ALA A 58 -12.99 -4.69 -9.16
N PRO A 59 -12.51 -3.45 -9.39
CA PRO A 59 -13.16 -2.24 -8.90
C PRO A 59 -14.47 -1.89 -9.61
N VAL A 60 -14.71 -2.45 -10.80
CA VAL A 60 -15.94 -2.24 -11.56
C VAL A 60 -16.89 -3.44 -11.41
N SER A 61 -16.35 -4.65 -11.56
CA SER A 61 -17.17 -5.88 -11.56
C SER A 61 -17.51 -6.39 -10.15
N GLY A 62 -16.78 -5.98 -9.11
CA GLY A 62 -16.92 -6.48 -7.74
C GLY A 62 -16.40 -7.91 -7.53
N THR A 63 -15.70 -8.47 -8.53
CA THR A 63 -15.17 -9.86 -8.46
C THR A 63 -14.00 -9.93 -7.49
N THR A 64 -14.06 -10.85 -6.52
CA THR A 64 -13.04 -11.01 -5.45
C THR A 64 -12.19 -12.27 -5.58
N SER A 65 -12.57 -13.19 -6.47
CA SER A 65 -11.84 -14.43 -6.75
C SER A 65 -12.21 -14.99 -8.13
N GLY A 66 -11.35 -15.84 -8.70
CA GLY A 66 -11.58 -16.42 -10.03
C GLY A 66 -11.16 -15.46 -11.14
N SER A 67 -11.97 -15.36 -12.19
CA SER A 67 -11.65 -14.61 -13.41
C SER A 67 -12.50 -13.35 -13.52
N ALA A 68 -11.88 -12.20 -13.83
CA ALA A 68 -12.57 -10.94 -14.11
C ALA A 68 -12.04 -10.30 -15.41
N PRO A 69 -12.84 -9.51 -16.13
CA PRO A 69 -12.36 -8.79 -17.31
C PRO A 69 -11.38 -7.68 -16.91
N TYR A 70 -10.33 -7.48 -17.71
CA TYR A 70 -9.40 -6.35 -17.51
C TYR A 70 -10.11 -5.00 -17.68
N THR A 71 -11.04 -4.91 -18.64
CA THR A 71 -11.77 -3.67 -18.95
C THR A 71 -13.27 -3.91 -18.95
N VAL A 72 -14.03 -3.02 -18.30
CA VAL A 72 -15.50 -3.03 -18.31
C VAL A 72 -16.01 -1.68 -18.79
N ASN A 73 -16.75 -1.63 -19.90
CA ASN A 73 -17.32 -0.39 -20.47
C ASN A 73 -16.30 0.75 -20.68
N GLY A 74 -15.04 0.41 -20.99
CA GLY A 74 -13.96 1.39 -21.15
C GLY A 74 -13.41 1.95 -19.83
N THR A 75 -13.67 1.27 -18.71
CA THR A 75 -13.09 1.53 -17.40
C THR A 75 -12.13 0.40 -17.04
N ASP A 76 -10.98 0.75 -16.48
CA ASP A 76 -10.02 -0.21 -15.96
C ASP A 76 -10.62 -0.97 -14.77
N ASN A 77 -10.68 -2.30 -14.90
CA ASN A 77 -11.17 -3.22 -13.88
C ASN A 77 -10.05 -4.16 -13.40
N SER A 78 -8.80 -3.88 -13.80
CA SER A 78 -7.64 -4.72 -13.53
C SER A 78 -7.02 -4.44 -12.17
N ALA A 79 -6.17 -5.36 -11.72
CA ALA A 79 -5.28 -5.17 -10.58
C ALA A 79 -4.01 -4.38 -10.96
N SER A 80 -4.17 -3.28 -11.71
CA SER A 80 -3.11 -2.30 -11.93
C SER A 80 -2.61 -1.77 -10.58
N ARG A 81 -1.33 -1.37 -10.51
CA ARG A 81 -0.73 -0.85 -9.28
C ARG A 81 -1.48 0.38 -8.80
N LEU A 82 -1.97 1.22 -9.73
CA LEU A 82 -2.82 2.35 -9.39
C LEU A 82 -4.14 1.93 -8.74
N ASN A 83 -4.87 0.95 -9.29
CA ASN A 83 -6.11 0.48 -8.67
C ASN A 83 -5.86 -0.19 -7.31
N VAL A 84 -4.77 -0.95 -7.17
CA VAL A 84 -4.38 -1.56 -5.89
C VAL A 84 -4.07 -0.48 -4.84
N ALA A 85 -3.33 0.56 -5.22
CA ALA A 85 -3.02 1.69 -4.35
C ALA A 85 -4.28 2.46 -3.95
N LYS A 86 -5.15 2.76 -4.93
CA LYS A 86 -6.43 3.44 -4.71
C LYS A 86 -7.34 2.67 -3.77
N GLU A 87 -7.50 1.36 -3.97
CA GLU A 87 -8.29 0.51 -3.08
C GLU A 87 -7.72 0.55 -1.65
N ALA A 88 -6.41 0.39 -1.51
CA ALA A 88 -5.75 0.40 -0.21
C ALA A 88 -5.88 1.75 0.52
N ILE A 89 -5.71 2.87 -0.18
CA ILE A 89 -5.89 4.22 0.38
C ILE A 89 -7.36 4.44 0.77
N GLN A 90 -8.32 3.99 -0.04
CA GLN A 90 -9.74 4.11 0.26
C GLN A 90 -10.12 3.29 1.50
N GLN A 91 -9.59 2.07 1.64
CA GLN A 91 -9.75 1.24 2.83
C GLN A 91 -9.14 1.90 4.07
N ALA A 92 -7.92 2.43 3.94
CA ALA A 92 -7.22 3.15 5.00
C ALA A 92 -8.01 4.39 5.46
N TYR A 93 -8.48 5.21 4.54
CA TYR A 93 -9.35 6.34 4.84
C TYR A 93 -10.62 5.88 5.58
N ASN A 94 -11.32 4.87 5.07
CA ASN A 94 -12.56 4.38 5.69
C ASN A 94 -12.36 3.84 7.11
N GLN A 95 -11.22 3.20 7.36
CA GLN A 95 -10.90 2.64 8.68
C GLN A 95 -10.46 3.71 9.68
N TRP A 96 -9.76 4.76 9.23
CA TRP A 96 -9.09 5.73 10.11
C TRP A 96 -9.70 7.12 10.11
N ASN A 97 -10.71 7.36 9.29
CA ASN A 97 -11.46 8.61 9.33
C ASN A 97 -12.04 8.84 10.75
N GLY A 98 -11.97 10.08 11.23
CA GLY A 98 -12.33 10.46 12.59
C GLY A 98 -11.23 10.29 13.64
N VAL A 99 -10.15 9.57 13.33
CA VAL A 99 -8.93 9.48 14.18
C VAL A 99 -7.83 10.41 13.66
N MET A 100 -7.73 10.53 12.34
CA MET A 100 -6.75 11.36 11.65
C MET A 100 -7.44 12.20 10.58
N ASP A 101 -6.80 13.32 10.22
CA ASP A 101 -7.20 14.17 9.12
C ASP A 101 -6.40 13.77 7.87
N PHE A 102 -7.09 13.52 6.76
CA PHE A 102 -6.47 12.96 5.54
C PHE A 102 -6.59 13.89 4.34
N GLY A 103 -5.53 13.94 3.55
CA GLY A 103 -5.48 14.53 2.20
C GLY A 103 -4.83 13.57 1.20
N LEU A 104 -4.91 13.92 -0.07
CA LEU A 104 -4.38 13.17 -1.20
C LEU A 104 -3.69 14.13 -2.16
N MET A 105 -2.46 13.77 -2.55
CA MET A 105 -1.62 14.43 -3.54
C MET A 105 -1.13 13.41 -4.56
N ASP A 106 -1.02 13.81 -5.81
CA ASP A 106 -0.45 13.05 -6.93
C ASP A 106 0.56 13.91 -7.71
N TYR A 107 1.20 13.38 -8.75
CA TYR A 107 2.06 14.18 -9.61
C TYR A 107 1.23 15.13 -10.46
N GLY A 108 1.64 16.40 -10.47
CA GLY A 108 1.01 17.41 -11.29
C GLY A 108 1.26 17.18 -12.77
N VAL A 109 0.19 17.24 -13.56
CA VAL A 109 0.21 17.16 -15.02
C VAL A 109 -0.46 18.38 -15.66
N LYS A 110 -0.12 18.67 -16.93
CA LYS A 110 -0.59 19.85 -17.66
C LYS A 110 -1.86 19.55 -18.46
N GLY A 111 -3.00 20.09 -18.02
CA GLY A 111 -4.25 19.96 -18.78
C GLY A 111 -4.89 18.58 -18.64
N THR A 112 -5.78 18.22 -19.56
CA THR A 112 -6.52 16.94 -19.51
C THR A 112 -5.71 15.81 -20.13
N PRO A 113 -5.62 14.63 -19.47
CA PRO A 113 -4.89 13.49 -20.00
C PRO A 113 -5.40 13.04 -21.35
N SER A 114 -4.48 12.73 -22.26
CA SER A 114 -4.82 12.17 -23.55
C SER A 114 -4.80 10.65 -23.48
N LYS A 115 -5.77 9.99 -24.12
CA LYS A 115 -5.81 8.54 -24.24
C LYS A 115 -4.95 8.08 -25.41
N TYR A 116 -4.08 7.12 -25.17
CA TYR A 116 -3.24 6.46 -26.16
C TYR A 116 -3.58 4.98 -26.24
N THR A 117 -3.33 4.38 -27.39
CA THR A 117 -3.28 2.93 -27.50
C THR A 117 -1.89 2.46 -27.06
N THR A 118 -1.81 1.28 -26.46
CA THR A 118 -0.56 0.72 -25.95
C THR A 118 -0.19 -0.58 -26.67
N TRP A 119 1.12 -0.83 -26.86
CA TRP A 119 1.65 -2.07 -27.42
C TRP A 119 2.74 -2.66 -26.55
N VAL A 120 2.60 -3.94 -26.18
CA VAL A 120 3.73 -4.73 -25.69
C VAL A 120 4.71 -4.92 -26.83
N TYR A 121 6.01 -4.92 -26.53
CA TYR A 121 7.02 -5.28 -27.51
C TYR A 121 7.80 -6.52 -27.10
N TYR A 122 8.10 -7.32 -28.11
CA TYR A 122 8.98 -8.48 -28.03
C TYR A 122 10.25 -8.19 -28.81
N MET A 123 11.40 -8.51 -28.23
CA MET A 123 12.70 -8.35 -28.86
C MET A 123 13.19 -9.70 -29.36
N SER A 124 13.66 -9.75 -30.60
CA SER A 124 14.14 -10.99 -31.19
C SER A 124 15.50 -11.42 -30.63
N GLY A 125 15.81 -12.71 -30.73
CA GLY A 125 17.18 -13.19 -30.61
C GLY A 125 18.12 -12.62 -31.69
N PRO A 126 19.42 -12.92 -31.61
CA PRO A 126 20.42 -12.40 -32.54
C PRO A 126 20.19 -12.85 -34.01
N ASP A 127 19.51 -13.98 -34.23
CA ASP A 127 19.13 -14.47 -35.56
C ASP A 127 17.71 -14.05 -36.01
N GLY A 128 17.06 -13.17 -35.24
CA GLY A 128 15.67 -12.80 -35.47
C GLY A 128 14.68 -13.74 -34.75
N PHE A 129 13.39 -13.49 -34.97
CA PHE A 129 12.33 -14.30 -34.37
C PHE A 129 12.30 -15.71 -34.97
N ALA A 130 11.99 -16.66 -34.11
CA ALA A 130 11.69 -18.04 -34.48
C ALA A 130 10.38 -18.48 -33.83
N PHE A 131 9.79 -19.54 -34.36
CA PHE A 131 8.54 -20.10 -33.88
C PHE A 131 8.70 -21.58 -33.55
N GLY A 132 7.81 -22.11 -32.71
CA GLY A 132 7.78 -23.54 -32.46
C GLY A 132 6.56 -24.05 -31.72
N THR A 133 6.52 -25.38 -31.59
CA THR A 133 5.41 -26.11 -30.99
C THR A 133 5.58 -26.35 -29.49
N SER A 134 6.66 -25.88 -28.89
CA SER A 134 7.01 -26.09 -27.47
C SER A 134 7.13 -24.77 -26.72
N SER A 135 6.68 -24.74 -25.46
CA SER A 135 6.96 -23.66 -24.51
C SER A 135 8.39 -23.70 -23.96
N THR A 136 9.23 -24.63 -24.42
CA THR A 136 10.66 -24.65 -24.12
C THR A 136 11.40 -23.98 -25.26
N ALA A 137 11.88 -22.77 -25.02
CA ALA A 137 12.58 -21.98 -26.02
C ALA A 137 14.01 -22.49 -26.27
N PRO A 138 14.51 -22.41 -27.50
CA PRO A 138 15.86 -22.81 -27.86
C PRO A 138 16.90 -21.76 -27.44
N THR A 139 18.17 -22.09 -27.62
CA THR A 139 19.27 -21.11 -27.59
C THR A 139 19.61 -20.67 -29.01
N GLN A 140 19.90 -19.40 -29.23
CA GLN A 140 20.47 -18.89 -30.48
C GLN A 140 21.94 -18.53 -30.30
N THR A 141 22.73 -18.70 -31.37
CA THR A 141 24.15 -18.33 -31.38
C THR A 141 24.52 -17.66 -32.68
N LYS A 142 24.97 -16.40 -32.61
CA LYS A 142 25.42 -15.62 -33.77
C LYS A 142 26.61 -14.76 -33.40
N ASP A 143 27.61 -14.71 -34.28
CA ASP A 143 28.82 -13.88 -34.11
C ASP A 143 29.51 -14.08 -32.74
N GLY A 144 29.43 -15.30 -32.19
CA GLY A 144 29.98 -15.67 -30.89
C GLY A 144 29.10 -15.33 -29.68
N LEU A 145 28.00 -14.61 -29.86
CA LEU A 145 27.01 -14.34 -28.81
C LEU A 145 26.01 -15.49 -28.72
N THR A 146 25.91 -16.13 -27.55
CA THR A 146 24.95 -17.19 -27.26
C THR A 146 23.89 -16.67 -26.30
N VAL A 147 22.63 -16.70 -26.71
CA VAL A 147 21.50 -16.15 -25.95
C VAL A 147 20.44 -17.23 -25.73
N PRO A 148 20.10 -17.58 -24.47
CA PRO A 148 18.92 -18.38 -24.21
C PRO A 148 17.67 -17.55 -24.55
N LEU A 149 16.78 -18.10 -25.37
CA LEU A 149 15.52 -17.45 -25.66
C LEU A 149 14.47 -17.80 -24.61
N GLN A 150 13.39 -17.04 -24.64
CA GLN A 150 12.14 -17.27 -23.93
C GLN A 150 11.03 -17.56 -24.92
N SER A 151 9.95 -18.22 -24.47
CA SER A 151 8.77 -18.48 -25.29
C SER A 151 7.58 -17.67 -24.78
N VAL A 152 6.93 -16.95 -25.67
CA VAL A 152 5.63 -16.31 -25.41
C VAL A 152 4.57 -16.88 -26.36
N PRO A 153 3.29 -16.84 -25.99
CA PRO A 153 2.22 -17.19 -26.92
C PRO A 153 2.34 -16.36 -28.21
N ASN A 154 2.31 -17.01 -29.36
CA ASN A 154 2.45 -16.35 -30.65
C ASN A 154 1.20 -15.48 -30.95
N PRO A 155 1.34 -14.13 -31.06
CA PRO A 155 0.19 -13.25 -31.29
C PRO A 155 -0.52 -13.43 -32.62
N CYS A 156 0.08 -14.17 -33.55
CA CYS A 156 -0.50 -14.53 -34.83
C CYS A 156 -0.77 -16.03 -34.98
N TYR A 157 -0.89 -16.79 -33.88
CA TYR A 157 -1.28 -18.19 -33.95
C TYR A 157 -2.79 -18.34 -34.23
N TYR A 158 -3.14 -19.02 -35.33
CA TYR A 158 -4.54 -19.22 -35.73
C TYR A 158 -4.80 -20.70 -36.08
N PRO A 159 -5.25 -21.52 -35.11
CA PRO A 159 -5.48 -22.94 -35.37
C PRO A 159 -6.63 -23.21 -36.35
N ASN A 160 -7.67 -22.36 -36.39
CA ASN A 160 -8.92 -22.68 -37.09
C ASN A 160 -9.61 -21.55 -37.90
N THR A 161 -9.19 -20.27 -37.89
CA THR A 161 -9.85 -19.18 -38.67
C THR A 161 -9.05 -17.87 -38.78
N GLN A 162 -9.50 -17.00 -39.70
CA GLN A 162 -8.92 -15.76 -40.25
C GLN A 162 -7.88 -15.01 -39.39
N ALA A 163 -6.64 -14.99 -39.89
CA ALA A 163 -5.62 -14.05 -39.48
C ALA A 163 -6.06 -12.60 -39.72
N THR A 164 -5.80 -11.71 -38.76
CA THR A 164 -5.97 -10.27 -38.93
C THR A 164 -5.09 -9.71 -40.06
N THR A 165 -5.41 -8.54 -40.61
CA THR A 165 -4.60 -7.93 -41.68
C THR A 165 -3.15 -7.72 -41.23
N SER A 166 -2.96 -7.20 -40.02
CA SER A 166 -1.64 -7.09 -39.39
C SER A 166 -0.87 -8.41 -39.34
N CYS A 167 -1.53 -9.50 -38.96
CA CYS A 167 -0.92 -10.82 -38.92
C CYS A 167 -0.61 -11.38 -40.32
N GLN A 168 -1.44 -11.08 -41.33
CA GLN A 168 -1.14 -11.42 -42.73
C GLN A 168 0.11 -10.71 -43.24
N ASP A 169 0.29 -9.43 -42.90
CA ASP A 169 1.48 -8.67 -43.27
C ASP A 169 2.75 -9.22 -42.60
N ILE A 170 2.65 -9.61 -41.33
CA ILE A 170 3.72 -10.27 -40.58
C ILE A 170 4.05 -11.63 -41.18
N HIS A 171 3.04 -12.44 -41.52
CA HIS A 171 3.27 -13.74 -42.15
C HIS A 171 3.94 -13.61 -43.52
N ALA A 172 3.53 -12.61 -44.32
CA ALA A 172 4.17 -12.30 -45.59
C ALA A 172 5.64 -11.86 -45.38
N TYR A 173 5.93 -11.09 -44.33
CA TYR A 173 7.31 -10.76 -43.95
C TYR A 173 8.15 -12.00 -43.65
N PHE A 174 7.70 -12.87 -42.74
CA PHE A 174 8.44 -14.07 -42.37
C PHE A 174 8.63 -15.04 -43.55
N THR A 175 7.60 -15.22 -44.39
CA THR A 175 7.70 -16.03 -45.61
C THR A 175 8.78 -15.51 -46.56
N ARG A 176 8.89 -14.18 -46.74
CA ARG A 176 9.93 -13.58 -47.60
C ARG A 176 11.35 -13.79 -47.08
N ILE A 177 11.53 -13.89 -45.76
CA ILE A 177 12.85 -14.11 -45.14
C ILE A 177 13.11 -15.59 -44.82
N GLY A 178 12.23 -16.50 -45.26
CA GLY A 178 12.41 -17.94 -45.10
C GLY A 178 12.13 -18.48 -43.69
N VAL A 179 11.39 -17.74 -42.85
CA VAL A 179 10.98 -18.17 -41.52
C VAL A 179 9.56 -18.74 -41.58
N SER A 180 9.39 -19.96 -41.08
CA SER A 180 8.10 -20.67 -41.01
C SER A 180 7.53 -20.66 -39.58
N GLY A 181 6.27 -21.06 -39.42
CA GLY A 181 5.64 -21.20 -38.10
C GLY A 181 4.79 -20.00 -37.66
N SER A 182 4.89 -18.86 -38.33
CA SER A 182 4.23 -17.61 -37.89
C SER A 182 2.70 -17.68 -37.72
N PHE A 183 2.03 -18.62 -38.40
CA PHE A 183 0.59 -18.92 -38.21
C PHE A 183 0.30 -20.30 -37.60
N SER A 184 1.20 -21.26 -37.77
CA SER A 184 0.96 -22.67 -37.43
C SER A 184 1.47 -23.04 -36.04
N ASP A 185 2.39 -22.26 -35.49
CA ASP A 185 3.11 -22.62 -34.29
C ASP A 185 2.62 -21.75 -33.12
N PRO A 186 2.27 -22.36 -31.98
CA PRO A 186 1.67 -21.65 -30.84
C PRO A 186 2.65 -20.76 -30.08
N TRP A 187 3.97 -20.93 -30.26
CA TRP A 187 4.98 -20.20 -29.51
C TRP A 187 5.85 -19.34 -30.42
N LEU A 188 6.04 -18.09 -29.99
CA LEU A 188 7.04 -17.16 -30.51
C LEU A 188 8.25 -17.20 -29.57
N TYR A 189 9.44 -17.40 -30.11
CA TYR A 189 10.68 -17.36 -29.35
C TYR A 189 11.31 -15.97 -29.43
N ILE A 190 11.57 -15.39 -28.27
CA ILE A 190 12.00 -14.01 -28.07
C ILE A 190 13.24 -13.99 -27.19
N GLN A 191 14.04 -12.95 -27.27
CA GLN A 191 15.12 -12.72 -26.33
C GLN A 191 14.58 -12.09 -25.03
N ASP A 192 13.85 -10.98 -25.17
CA ASP A 192 13.31 -10.19 -24.07
C ASP A 192 11.95 -9.60 -24.44
N THR A 193 11.20 -9.12 -23.45
CA THR A 193 9.90 -8.46 -23.64
C THR A 193 9.75 -7.26 -22.73
N SER A 194 8.89 -6.32 -23.12
CA SER A 194 8.56 -5.17 -22.29
C SER A 194 7.86 -5.53 -20.97
N ASP A 195 7.38 -6.77 -20.83
CA ASP A 195 6.80 -7.31 -19.58
C ASP A 195 7.84 -7.75 -18.54
N GLU A 196 9.13 -7.82 -18.89
CA GLU A 196 10.17 -8.21 -17.94
C GLU A 196 10.27 -7.20 -16.80
N PRO A 197 10.40 -7.62 -15.52
CA PRO A 197 10.39 -6.69 -14.39
C PRO A 197 11.47 -5.59 -14.40
N ASP A 198 12.60 -5.81 -15.06
CA ASP A 198 13.70 -4.85 -15.20
C ASP A 198 13.58 -3.93 -16.43
N ILE A 199 12.64 -4.23 -17.34
CA ILE A 199 12.24 -3.40 -18.48
C ILE A 199 10.95 -2.65 -18.16
N ASN A 200 9.88 -3.37 -17.80
CA ASN A 200 8.61 -2.90 -17.27
C ASN A 200 7.99 -1.73 -18.07
N ASP A 201 7.84 -1.90 -19.38
CA ASP A 201 7.56 -0.83 -20.31
C ASP A 201 6.47 -1.19 -21.33
N VAL A 202 5.96 -0.20 -22.06
CA VAL A 202 4.99 -0.36 -23.13
C VAL A 202 5.12 0.79 -24.11
N LEU A 203 4.88 0.54 -25.40
CA LEU A 203 4.82 1.62 -26.38
C LEU A 203 3.47 2.34 -26.28
N TYR A 204 3.49 3.65 -26.03
CA TYR A 204 2.34 4.55 -26.20
C TYR A 204 2.34 5.13 -27.63
N ALA A 205 1.22 5.03 -28.36
CA ALA A 205 1.09 5.70 -29.66
C ALA A 205 -0.31 6.29 -29.91
N SER A 206 -0.33 7.53 -30.41
CA SER A 206 -1.55 8.27 -30.79
C SER A 206 -1.93 8.11 -32.25
N ARG A 207 -1.05 7.53 -33.07
CA ARG A 207 -1.29 7.26 -34.49
C ARG A 207 -1.94 5.90 -34.66
N ARG A 208 -2.72 5.74 -35.74
CA ARG A 208 -3.32 4.47 -36.14
C ARG A 208 -2.25 3.50 -36.61
N LEU A 209 -1.57 2.86 -35.67
CA LEU A 209 -0.73 1.69 -35.92
C LEU A 209 -1.62 0.45 -36.02
N PRO A 210 -1.23 -0.58 -36.78
CA PRO A 210 -1.91 -1.86 -36.74
C PRO A 210 -1.76 -2.53 -35.39
N SER A 211 -2.64 -3.49 -35.12
CA SER A 211 -2.58 -4.24 -33.88
C SER A 211 -1.32 -5.07 -33.73
N ASN A 212 -0.73 -5.53 -34.83
CA ASN A 212 0.57 -6.18 -34.82
C ASN A 212 1.46 -5.62 -35.91
N PHE A 213 2.71 -5.32 -35.58
CA PHE A 213 3.71 -4.97 -36.58
C PHE A 213 5.12 -5.28 -36.11
N ILE A 214 6.03 -5.46 -37.07
CA ILE A 214 7.44 -5.74 -36.81
C ILE A 214 8.29 -4.61 -37.39
N THR A 215 9.26 -4.14 -36.62
CA THR A 215 10.33 -3.26 -37.09
C THR A 215 11.61 -4.05 -37.28
N TYR A 216 12.37 -3.75 -38.32
CA TYR A 216 13.58 -4.49 -38.71
C TYR A 216 14.50 -3.61 -39.57
N ALA A 217 15.65 -4.15 -39.98
CA ALA A 217 16.72 -3.39 -40.64
C ALA A 217 17.20 -2.23 -39.75
N GLY A 218 17.50 -2.59 -38.51
CA GLY A 218 18.06 -1.79 -37.43
C GLY A 218 18.65 -2.76 -36.39
N PRO A 219 18.84 -2.33 -35.14
CA PRO A 219 18.56 -0.99 -34.64
C PRO A 219 19.59 0.05 -35.13
N HIS A 220 19.20 1.33 -35.14
CA HIS A 220 20.06 2.48 -35.40
C HIS A 220 19.89 3.56 -34.32
N PRO A 221 20.91 3.79 -33.48
CA PRO A 221 22.22 3.09 -33.38
C PRO A 221 22.10 1.59 -33.10
N THR A 222 23.20 0.83 -33.18
CA THR A 222 23.20 -0.64 -32.92
C THR A 222 22.89 -1.02 -31.48
N SER A 223 23.04 -0.07 -30.56
CA SER A 223 22.63 -0.17 -29.17
C SER A 223 22.43 1.24 -28.63
N PRO A 224 21.35 1.49 -27.88
CA PRO A 224 21.06 2.81 -27.33
C PRO A 224 22.12 3.23 -26.30
N TYR A 225 22.79 2.27 -25.66
CA TYR A 225 23.81 2.50 -24.63
C TYR A 225 25.20 2.84 -25.16
N THR A 226 25.45 2.55 -26.45
CA THR A 226 26.70 2.93 -27.12
C THR A 226 26.53 4.12 -28.07
N GLY A 227 25.32 4.32 -28.59
CA GLY A 227 25.01 5.42 -29.49
C GLY A 227 24.60 6.71 -28.77
N TYR A 228 24.17 6.62 -27.51
CA TYR A 228 23.75 7.77 -26.71
C TYR A 228 24.44 7.79 -25.35
N THR A 229 24.61 9.00 -24.82
CA THR A 229 25.14 9.22 -23.46
C THR A 229 24.02 9.36 -22.44
N LEU A 230 24.33 9.24 -21.15
CA LEU A 230 23.40 9.61 -20.08
C LEU A 230 22.88 11.06 -20.24
N SER A 231 23.72 11.99 -20.70
CA SER A 231 23.28 13.36 -20.97
C SER A 231 22.24 13.42 -22.10
N ASN A 232 22.33 12.56 -23.12
CA ASN A 232 21.28 12.47 -24.14
C ASN A 232 19.96 11.96 -23.56
N TYR A 233 20.04 11.02 -22.61
CA TYR A 233 18.89 10.54 -21.85
C TYR A 233 18.27 11.67 -21.02
N ASN A 234 19.08 12.40 -20.23
CA ASN A 234 18.61 13.49 -19.40
C ASN A 234 17.91 14.59 -20.20
N ASN A 235 18.35 14.83 -21.44
CA ASN A 235 17.75 15.81 -22.35
C ASN A 235 16.55 15.26 -23.16
N GLY A 236 16.13 14.00 -22.96
CA GLY A 236 15.01 13.40 -23.70
C GLY A 236 15.28 13.23 -25.20
N THR A 237 16.53 12.97 -25.59
CA THR A 237 16.96 12.92 -27.00
C THR A 237 17.24 11.51 -27.52
N ILE A 238 16.92 10.48 -26.73
CA ILE A 238 17.08 9.08 -27.12
C ILE A 238 16.01 8.70 -28.14
N LEU A 239 16.43 8.10 -29.26
CA LEU A 239 15.52 7.61 -30.29
C LEU A 239 16.14 6.42 -31.01
N GLU A 240 15.69 5.21 -30.72
CA GLU A 240 16.14 4.02 -31.44
C GLU A 240 15.30 3.83 -32.71
N ASN A 241 15.95 3.72 -33.86
CA ASN A 241 15.26 3.65 -35.16
C ASN A 241 15.47 2.32 -35.89
N TYR A 242 14.46 1.95 -36.66
CA TYR A 242 14.48 0.86 -37.61
C TYR A 242 14.08 1.39 -38.99
N ASN A 243 14.90 1.13 -40.00
CA ASN A 243 14.68 1.69 -41.34
C ASN A 243 13.46 1.09 -42.05
N LYS A 244 12.97 -0.06 -41.58
CA LYS A 244 11.84 -0.77 -42.16
C LYS A 244 10.91 -1.28 -41.08
N SER A 245 9.65 -1.41 -41.46
CA SER A 245 8.65 -2.11 -40.67
C SER A 245 7.64 -2.81 -41.57
N THR A 246 6.77 -3.65 -41.00
CA THR A 246 5.62 -4.21 -41.72
C THR A 246 4.53 -3.16 -41.93
N VAL A 247 4.62 -2.00 -41.27
CA VAL A 247 3.89 -0.78 -41.65
C VAL A 247 4.70 0.05 -42.64
N PRO A 248 4.08 0.97 -43.40
CA PRO A 248 4.84 1.80 -44.32
C PRO A 248 5.85 2.70 -43.60
N GLY A 249 7.14 2.51 -43.89
CA GLY A 249 8.22 3.42 -43.52
C GLY A 249 9.13 2.95 -42.38
N ALA A 250 10.00 3.87 -41.97
CA ALA A 250 10.85 3.73 -40.79
C ALA A 250 10.02 3.95 -39.52
N PHE A 251 10.47 3.35 -38.41
CA PHE A 251 9.83 3.47 -37.11
C PHE A 251 10.89 3.70 -36.04
N GLY A 252 10.58 4.55 -35.06
CA GLY A 252 11.48 4.83 -33.96
C GLY A 252 10.75 4.94 -32.63
N THR A 253 11.45 4.57 -31.56
CA THR A 253 10.94 4.56 -30.19
C THR A 253 11.85 5.37 -29.27
N SER A 254 11.24 6.07 -28.31
CA SER A 254 11.91 6.81 -27.25
C SER A 254 11.53 6.24 -25.88
N PRO A 255 12.32 6.49 -24.82
CA PRO A 255 12.01 6.00 -23.49
C PRO A 255 10.67 6.51 -22.96
N THR A 256 9.98 5.67 -22.18
CA THR A 256 8.86 6.06 -21.30
C THR A 256 9.36 6.33 -19.87
N ASN A 257 8.46 6.42 -18.89
CA ASN A 257 8.84 6.43 -17.47
C ASN A 257 9.74 5.26 -17.06
N ALA A 258 9.54 4.08 -17.63
CA ALA A 258 10.35 2.90 -17.32
C ALA A 258 11.78 3.02 -17.87
N GLY A 259 11.98 3.92 -18.83
CA GLY A 259 13.28 4.35 -19.32
C GLY A 259 13.93 3.44 -20.36
N TYR A 260 13.30 2.34 -20.72
CA TYR A 260 13.82 1.42 -21.72
C TYR A 260 13.45 1.83 -23.15
N VAL A 261 14.25 1.38 -24.13
CA VAL A 261 13.92 1.49 -25.56
C VAL A 261 14.27 0.16 -26.21
N PRO A 262 13.36 -0.47 -26.97
CA PRO A 262 13.63 -1.78 -27.56
C PRO A 262 14.73 -1.76 -28.63
N TYR A 263 15.74 -2.62 -28.46
CA TYR A 263 16.85 -2.76 -29.40
C TYR A 263 17.21 -4.24 -29.62
N SER A 264 16.94 -4.76 -30.82
CA SER A 264 17.24 -6.13 -31.25
C SER A 264 17.16 -6.20 -32.78
N PRO A 265 17.64 -7.26 -33.45
CA PRO A 265 17.57 -7.33 -34.92
C PRO A 265 16.15 -7.11 -35.49
N GLN A 266 15.13 -7.56 -34.77
CA GLN A 266 13.71 -7.31 -35.05
C GLN A 266 12.99 -7.01 -33.73
N VAL A 267 12.00 -6.11 -33.75
CA VAL A 267 11.10 -5.86 -32.63
C VAL A 267 9.67 -6.05 -33.10
N TRP A 268 8.89 -6.86 -32.40
CA TRP A 268 7.48 -7.09 -32.67
C TRP A 268 6.65 -6.31 -31.65
N TYR A 269 5.80 -5.40 -32.14
CA TYR A 269 4.83 -4.68 -31.33
C TYR A 269 3.45 -5.32 -31.46
N SER A 270 2.82 -5.64 -30.35
CA SER A 270 1.48 -6.23 -30.30
C SER A 270 0.57 -5.39 -29.40
N GLU A 271 -0.56 -4.96 -29.95
CA GLU A 271 -1.51 -4.07 -29.31
C GLU A 271 -2.04 -4.74 -28.07
N ARG A 272 -2.03 -3.97 -26.99
CA ARG A 272 -2.36 -4.46 -25.66
C ARG A 272 -3.63 -3.83 -25.13
N GLY A 273 -3.78 -2.51 -25.22
CA GLY A 273 -4.89 -1.83 -24.61
C GLY A 273 -4.80 -0.32 -24.76
N PHE A 274 -5.06 0.39 -23.67
CA PHE A 274 -4.96 1.85 -23.63
C PHE A 274 -4.22 2.31 -22.38
N GLY A 275 -3.71 3.53 -22.44
CA GLY A 275 -3.14 4.21 -21.28
C GLY A 275 -3.32 5.72 -21.42
N TYR A 276 -2.92 6.45 -20.38
CA TYR A 276 -3.00 7.91 -20.37
C TYR A 276 -1.60 8.52 -20.44
N ASP A 277 -1.51 9.68 -21.08
CA ASP A 277 -0.26 10.41 -21.19
C ASP A 277 -0.53 11.90 -21.06
N ASN A 278 0.30 12.53 -20.25
CA ASN A 278 0.32 13.95 -20.08
C ASN A 278 1.69 14.47 -19.61
N ASN A 279 1.97 15.71 -19.98
CA ASN A 279 3.20 16.37 -19.59
C ASN A 279 3.17 16.73 -18.11
N ILE A 280 4.20 16.32 -17.38
CA ILE A 280 4.42 16.69 -15.99
C ILE A 280 4.63 18.20 -15.79
N THR A 281 4.27 18.69 -14.58
CA THR A 281 4.58 20.05 -14.12
C THR A 281 5.85 20.12 -13.28
N ASN A 282 6.41 18.97 -12.90
CA ASN A 282 7.48 18.84 -11.90
C ASN A 282 7.10 19.41 -10.53
N SER A 283 5.82 19.27 -10.16
CA SER A 283 5.23 19.68 -8.88
C SER A 283 4.10 18.74 -8.51
N GLY A 284 3.62 18.78 -7.26
CA GLY A 284 2.47 17.99 -6.82
C GLY A 284 1.14 18.63 -7.21
N SER A 285 0.14 17.81 -7.47
CA SER A 285 -1.28 18.18 -7.57
C SER A 285 -1.98 17.77 -6.27
N LEU A 286 -2.79 18.65 -5.68
CA LEU A 286 -3.48 18.39 -4.41
C LEU A 286 -5.00 18.23 -4.66
N PRO A 287 -5.47 17.09 -5.20
CA PRO A 287 -6.89 16.87 -5.45
C PRO A 287 -7.73 16.88 -4.18
N ILE A 288 -7.15 16.48 -3.03
CA ILE A 288 -7.83 16.48 -1.74
C ILE A 288 -6.94 17.13 -0.69
N SER A 289 -7.30 18.34 -0.24
CA SER A 289 -6.65 18.94 0.93
C SER A 289 -6.92 18.13 2.19
N ILE A 290 -5.96 18.10 3.12
CA ILE A 290 -6.16 17.57 4.47
C ILE A 290 -7.31 18.33 5.13
N GLN A 291 -8.37 17.59 5.48
CA GLN A 291 -9.54 18.10 6.17
C GLN A 291 -10.00 17.11 7.22
N LYS A 292 -10.79 17.60 8.18
CA LYS A 292 -11.52 16.74 9.11
C LYS A 292 -12.44 15.79 8.36
N SER A 293 -12.60 14.58 8.89
CA SER A 293 -13.52 13.61 8.30
C SER A 293 -14.94 14.17 8.26
N THR A 294 -15.50 14.21 7.06
CA THR A 294 -16.89 14.56 6.77
C THR A 294 -17.41 13.66 5.66
N ALA A 295 -18.73 13.57 5.50
CA ALA A 295 -19.33 12.85 4.38
C ALA A 295 -18.82 13.40 3.03
N THR A 296 -18.66 14.71 2.90
CA THR A 296 -18.11 15.36 1.69
C THR A 296 -16.67 14.93 1.42
N GLN A 297 -15.81 14.89 2.45
CA GLN A 297 -14.44 14.41 2.30
C GLN A 297 -14.42 12.95 1.82
N GLY A 298 -15.32 12.11 2.36
CA GLY A 298 -15.44 10.72 1.94
C GLY A 298 -15.88 10.57 0.48
N GLN A 299 -16.78 11.44 -0.01
CA GLN A 299 -17.17 11.48 -1.42
C GLN A 299 -16.03 11.94 -2.33
N LEU A 300 -15.18 12.87 -1.89
CA LEU A 300 -13.98 13.29 -2.64
C LEU A 300 -12.99 12.14 -2.78
N PHE A 301 -12.70 11.42 -1.68
CA PHE A 301 -11.86 10.22 -1.74
C PHE A 301 -12.44 9.17 -2.69
N ALA A 302 -13.73 8.86 -2.57
CA ALA A 302 -14.40 7.89 -3.44
C ALA A 302 -14.35 8.29 -4.93
N ALA A 303 -14.46 9.59 -5.24
CA ALA A 303 -14.39 10.08 -6.61
C ALA A 303 -12.97 10.09 -7.18
N GLN A 304 -11.96 10.48 -6.38
CA GLN A 304 -10.56 10.55 -6.80
C GLN A 304 -9.91 9.17 -6.92
N LEU A 305 -10.31 8.23 -6.06
CA LEU A 305 -9.81 6.85 -6.01
C LEU A 305 -10.68 5.86 -6.81
N ALA A 306 -11.61 6.37 -7.62
CA ALA A 306 -12.38 5.54 -8.54
C ALA A 306 -11.47 4.89 -9.60
N PRO A 307 -11.89 3.75 -10.19
CA PRO A 307 -11.16 3.13 -11.30
C PRO A 307 -11.11 4.07 -12.51
N GLU A 308 -10.02 3.98 -13.27
CA GLU A 308 -9.75 4.88 -14.38
C GLU A 308 -10.74 4.69 -15.53
N THR A 309 -11.34 5.79 -15.99
CA THR A 309 -12.29 5.77 -17.11
C THR A 309 -11.72 6.41 -18.37
N ASN A 310 -12.25 6.04 -19.53
CA ASN A 310 -11.94 6.70 -20.79
C ASN A 310 -12.64 8.07 -21.00
N THR A 311 -13.19 8.66 -19.94
CA THR A 311 -13.86 9.96 -19.99
C THR A 311 -13.12 11.03 -19.18
N ASN A 312 -13.49 12.29 -19.42
CA ASN A 312 -13.00 13.42 -18.63
C ASN A 312 -13.71 13.46 -17.28
N SER A 313 -13.24 12.63 -16.37
CA SER A 313 -13.72 12.51 -14.99
C SER A 313 -12.60 12.85 -14.00
N SER A 314 -12.96 12.92 -12.73
CA SER A 314 -12.09 13.48 -11.69
C SER A 314 -11.12 12.48 -11.06
N GLU A 315 -11.25 11.18 -11.35
CA GLU A 315 -10.35 10.18 -10.79
C GLU A 315 -8.91 10.42 -11.24
N ILE A 316 -7.97 10.11 -10.34
CA ILE A 316 -6.54 10.13 -10.65
C ILE A 316 -6.28 9.09 -11.74
N LYS A 317 -5.51 9.44 -12.76
CA LYS A 317 -5.11 8.53 -13.84
C LYS A 317 -3.61 8.30 -13.81
N ALA A 318 -3.13 7.17 -14.31
CA ALA A 318 -1.70 6.92 -14.53
C ALA A 318 -1.24 7.71 -15.77
N ASP A 319 -1.22 9.03 -15.68
CA ASP A 319 -1.06 9.95 -16.80
C ASP A 319 0.26 10.73 -16.79
N ALA A 320 1.01 10.72 -15.69
CA ALA A 320 2.29 11.40 -15.63
C ALA A 320 3.33 10.59 -16.43
N ILE A 321 3.85 11.19 -17.50
CA ILE A 321 4.88 10.54 -18.34
C ILE A 321 6.14 10.16 -17.54
N ASN A 322 6.40 10.82 -16.41
CA ASN A 322 7.55 10.55 -15.55
C ASN A 322 7.25 10.76 -14.05
N ALA A 323 8.02 10.09 -13.18
CA ALA A 323 7.89 10.19 -11.72
C ALA A 323 8.62 11.42 -11.14
N THR A 324 7.88 12.52 -10.91
CA THR A 324 8.39 13.81 -10.40
C THR A 324 8.40 13.89 -8.87
N MET A 325 8.98 12.88 -8.22
CA MET A 325 8.92 12.73 -6.75
C MET A 325 9.47 13.94 -5.99
N ALA A 326 10.64 14.46 -6.40
CA ALA A 326 11.27 15.59 -5.72
C ALA A 326 10.38 16.84 -5.69
N GLY A 327 9.88 17.28 -6.85
CA GLY A 327 8.99 18.44 -6.97
C GLY A 327 7.64 18.23 -6.28
N THR A 328 7.13 17.00 -6.28
CA THR A 328 5.89 16.64 -5.57
C THR A 328 6.06 16.69 -4.06
N LEU A 329 7.18 16.17 -3.53
CA LEU A 329 7.48 16.21 -2.10
C LEU A 329 7.82 17.63 -1.61
N ALA A 330 8.41 18.48 -2.47
CA ALA A 330 8.55 19.90 -2.21
C ALA A 330 7.17 20.60 -2.13
N SER A 331 6.24 20.23 -3.01
CA SER A 331 4.86 20.74 -2.97
C SER A 331 4.12 20.28 -1.71
N ALA A 332 4.33 19.03 -1.29
CA ALA A 332 3.82 18.49 -0.02
C ALA A 332 4.38 19.27 1.18
N TYR A 333 5.68 19.60 1.17
CA TYR A 333 6.30 20.44 2.19
C TYR A 333 5.63 21.81 2.26
N ASP A 334 5.50 22.51 1.13
CA ASP A 334 4.90 23.84 1.08
C ASP A 334 3.45 23.83 1.60
N TYR A 335 2.68 22.84 1.17
CA TYR A 335 1.31 22.65 1.64
C TYR A 335 1.24 22.39 3.14
N LEU A 336 2.05 21.45 3.64
CA LEU A 336 2.07 21.08 5.06
C LEU A 336 2.63 22.20 5.95
N MET A 337 3.48 23.07 5.43
CA MET A 337 3.98 24.26 6.12
C MET A 337 3.05 25.46 6.00
N GLY A 338 1.98 25.38 5.20
CA GLY A 338 1.00 26.43 5.02
C GLY A 338 1.49 27.59 4.16
N THR A 339 2.50 27.37 3.32
CA THR A 339 2.97 28.34 2.32
C THR A 339 2.18 28.26 1.01
N SER A 340 1.47 27.15 0.78
CA SER A 340 0.59 26.94 -0.38
C SER A 340 -0.69 26.17 -0.02
N GLY A 341 -1.67 26.18 -0.92
CA GLY A 341 -2.91 25.41 -0.80
C GLY A 341 -3.90 25.90 0.28
N PRO A 342 -4.98 25.13 0.53
CA PRO A 342 -5.95 25.44 1.59
C PRO A 342 -5.35 25.32 2.99
N ALA A 343 -5.89 26.06 3.96
CA ALA A 343 -5.43 25.96 5.34
C ALA A 343 -5.67 24.54 5.93
N LEU A 344 -4.67 24.04 6.66
CA LEU A 344 -4.79 22.80 7.42
C LEU A 344 -5.81 22.93 8.56
N PRO A 345 -6.46 21.83 8.98
CA PRO A 345 -7.38 21.85 10.12
C PRO A 345 -6.70 22.39 11.37
N SER A 346 -7.33 23.39 11.98
CA SER A 346 -6.84 23.95 13.25
C SER A 346 -7.34 23.14 14.45
N SER A 347 -6.48 23.05 15.44
CA SER A 347 -6.68 22.34 16.70
C SER A 347 -6.04 23.15 17.82
N THR A 348 -6.62 23.12 19.02
CA THR A 348 -6.03 23.78 20.22
C THR A 348 -4.73 23.10 20.66
N CYS A 349 -4.54 21.85 20.26
CA CYS A 349 -3.31 21.08 20.43
C CYS A 349 -2.55 21.04 19.09
N THR A 350 -1.22 21.17 19.11
CA THR A 350 -0.42 21.02 17.89
C THR A 350 -0.65 19.63 17.28
N SER A 351 -0.93 19.54 15.98
CA SER A 351 -1.00 18.26 15.25
C SER A 351 0.37 17.91 14.68
N LYS A 352 0.78 16.64 14.77
CA LYS A 352 1.91 16.15 13.96
C LYS A 352 1.47 15.88 12.53
N LYS A 353 2.39 16.08 11.59
CA LYS A 353 2.17 15.96 10.15
C LYS A 353 2.97 14.79 9.61
N TYR A 354 2.41 14.07 8.66
CA TYR A 354 3.00 12.88 8.07
C TYR A 354 2.77 12.85 6.56
N VAL A 355 3.73 12.32 5.83
CA VAL A 355 3.59 11.95 4.42
C VAL A 355 3.63 10.43 4.31
N ILE A 356 2.73 9.86 3.53
CA ILE A 356 2.79 8.45 3.13
C ILE A 356 2.92 8.43 1.61
N LEU A 357 4.15 8.18 1.13
CA LEU A 357 4.44 7.99 -0.28
C LEU A 357 4.11 6.56 -0.69
N VAL A 358 3.16 6.41 -1.61
CA VAL A 358 2.74 5.14 -2.20
C VAL A 358 3.17 5.18 -3.66
N THR A 359 4.20 4.40 -4.01
CA THR A 359 4.86 4.45 -5.32
C THR A 359 5.17 3.05 -5.83
N ASP A 360 5.15 2.87 -7.15
CA ASP A 360 5.62 1.66 -7.80
C ASP A 360 6.99 1.81 -8.46
N GLY A 361 7.52 3.01 -8.43
CA GLY A 361 8.68 3.41 -9.20
C GLY A 361 9.73 4.09 -8.35
N LEU A 362 10.69 4.65 -9.06
CA LEU A 362 11.79 5.42 -8.51
C LEU A 362 11.72 6.81 -9.14
N PRO A 363 12.33 7.83 -8.52
CA PRO A 363 12.36 9.15 -9.12
C PRO A 363 13.01 9.11 -10.49
N THR A 364 12.36 9.69 -11.51
CA THR A 364 12.86 9.71 -12.89
C THR A 364 13.02 11.12 -13.44
N VAL A 365 12.84 12.14 -12.60
CA VAL A 365 12.96 13.56 -12.99
C VAL A 365 13.67 14.32 -11.88
N ASP A 366 14.68 15.10 -12.26
CA ASP A 366 15.35 16.03 -11.34
C ASP A 366 14.60 17.38 -11.24
N ASN A 367 15.02 18.23 -10.31
CA ASN A 367 14.41 19.53 -10.09
C ASN A 367 14.59 20.50 -11.28
N GLN A 368 15.49 20.21 -12.21
CA GLN A 368 15.70 20.98 -13.43
C GLN A 368 14.89 20.43 -14.62
N GLY A 369 14.17 19.33 -14.44
CA GLY A 369 13.37 18.66 -15.47
C GLY A 369 14.17 17.68 -16.33
N GLY A 370 15.42 17.38 -15.97
CA GLY A 370 16.22 16.33 -16.59
C GLY A 370 15.64 14.95 -16.28
N LEU A 371 15.61 14.07 -17.28
CA LEU A 371 15.05 12.72 -17.17
C LEU A 371 16.10 11.72 -16.67
N TRP A 372 15.72 10.76 -15.85
CA TRP A 372 16.64 9.77 -15.30
C TRP A 372 16.06 8.36 -15.45
N PRO A 373 16.84 7.37 -15.93
CA PRO A 373 16.37 6.00 -15.97
C PRO A 373 16.21 5.47 -14.53
N PRO A 374 15.13 4.74 -14.22
CA PRO A 374 14.91 4.22 -12.87
C PRO A 374 16.08 3.36 -12.38
N LEU A 375 16.66 3.68 -11.22
CA LEU A 375 17.76 2.90 -10.64
C LEU A 375 17.42 1.41 -10.50
N GLY A 376 18.29 0.53 -11.00
CA GLY A 376 18.04 -0.91 -10.99
C GLY A 376 17.21 -1.44 -12.17
N SER A 377 16.81 -0.58 -13.11
CA SER A 377 16.32 -1.01 -14.43
C SER A 377 17.47 -1.39 -15.37
N ALA A 378 17.15 -2.12 -16.44
CA ALA A 378 18.08 -2.39 -17.53
C ALA A 378 18.61 -1.08 -18.16
N ALA A 379 17.76 -0.04 -18.25
CA ALA A 379 18.14 1.27 -18.76
C ALA A 379 19.16 1.99 -17.86
N ALA A 380 18.98 1.96 -16.53
CA ALA A 380 19.93 2.57 -15.61
C ALA A 380 21.30 1.88 -15.69
N ALA A 381 21.32 0.54 -15.76
CA ALA A 381 22.56 -0.20 -15.96
C ALA A 381 23.24 0.16 -17.29
N GLY A 382 22.48 0.22 -18.38
CA GLY A 382 22.99 0.55 -19.71
C GLY A 382 23.57 1.96 -19.83
N TYR A 383 22.95 2.96 -19.20
CA TYR A 383 23.44 4.34 -19.18
C TYR A 383 24.43 4.66 -18.05
N GLY A 384 24.80 3.66 -17.24
CA GLY A 384 25.78 3.82 -16.17
C GLY A 384 25.26 4.64 -14.97
N VAL A 385 23.95 4.62 -14.71
CA VAL A 385 23.35 5.23 -13.52
C VAL A 385 23.48 4.26 -12.34
N THR A 386 24.07 4.74 -11.25
CA THR A 386 24.47 3.91 -10.11
C THR A 386 24.26 4.65 -8.79
N ALA A 387 23.93 3.89 -7.75
CA ALA A 387 23.91 4.35 -6.37
C ALA A 387 24.51 3.28 -5.45
N THR A 388 25.18 3.72 -4.39
CA THR A 388 25.66 2.86 -3.30
C THR A 388 25.05 3.32 -1.99
N PHE A 389 24.88 2.38 -1.07
CA PHE A 389 24.20 2.60 0.20
C PHE A 389 25.09 2.22 1.37
N ASN A 390 25.02 3.01 2.44
CA ASN A 390 25.67 2.72 3.70
C ASN A 390 24.99 1.53 4.41
N GLN A 391 25.66 0.95 5.41
CA GLN A 391 25.10 -0.17 6.19
C GLN A 391 23.80 0.20 6.91
N ASN A 392 23.63 1.47 7.28
CA ASN A 392 22.40 1.98 7.89
C ASN A 392 21.27 2.21 6.87
N GLY A 393 21.53 2.00 5.56
CA GLY A 393 20.58 2.14 4.46
C GLY A 393 20.50 3.53 3.83
N THR A 394 21.25 4.53 4.28
CA THR A 394 21.27 5.85 3.61
C THR A 394 22.09 5.82 2.32
N VAL A 395 21.82 6.74 1.39
CA VAL A 395 22.66 6.92 0.20
C VAL A 395 24.09 7.29 0.63
N ASN A 396 25.09 6.63 0.03
CA ASN A 396 26.51 6.94 0.20
C ASN A 396 27.01 7.77 -1.00
N THR A 397 26.98 7.19 -2.19
CA THR A 397 27.32 7.88 -3.44
C THR A 397 26.29 7.54 -4.51
N THR A 398 25.98 8.49 -5.38
CA THR A 398 25.13 8.28 -6.55
C THR A 398 25.51 9.29 -7.64
N ASN A 399 25.30 8.93 -8.91
CA ASN A 399 25.30 9.88 -10.01
C ASN A 399 23.89 10.23 -10.50
N ASP A 400 22.86 9.70 -9.85
CA ASP A 400 21.45 9.99 -10.13
C ASP A 400 21.00 11.29 -9.43
N GLN A 401 20.76 12.34 -10.22
CA GLN A 401 20.31 13.62 -9.69
C GLN A 401 18.84 13.58 -9.25
N ALA A 402 17.97 12.80 -9.91
CA ALA A 402 16.57 12.64 -9.51
C ALA A 402 16.47 11.98 -8.13
N LEU A 403 17.31 10.97 -7.85
CA LEU A 403 17.44 10.41 -6.50
C LEU A 403 17.98 11.45 -5.51
N THR A 404 19.05 12.16 -5.87
CA THR A 404 19.67 13.16 -4.99
C THR A 404 18.66 14.24 -4.56
N ASP A 405 17.90 14.75 -5.52
CA ASP A 405 16.87 15.75 -5.30
C ASP A 405 15.71 15.23 -4.45
N THR A 406 15.29 13.98 -4.67
CA THR A 406 14.24 13.34 -3.89
C THR A 406 14.66 13.15 -2.44
N ILE A 407 15.90 12.69 -2.18
CA ILE A 407 16.43 12.58 -0.81
C ILE A 407 16.49 13.96 -0.14
N ALA A 408 16.87 15.01 -0.86
CA ALA A 408 16.90 16.36 -0.32
C ALA A 408 15.50 16.89 0.04
N ALA A 409 14.49 16.65 -0.81
CA ALA A 409 13.11 17.03 -0.54
C ALA A 409 12.56 16.30 0.70
N ILE A 410 12.79 14.99 0.83
CA ILE A 410 12.40 14.21 2.00
C ILE A 410 13.12 14.66 3.26
N THR A 411 14.42 14.94 3.17
CA THR A 411 15.20 15.45 4.30
C THR A 411 14.65 16.81 4.77
N THR A 412 14.18 17.65 3.85
CA THR A 412 13.55 18.95 4.17
C THR A 412 12.23 18.76 4.94
N LEU A 413 11.39 17.80 4.54
CA LEU A 413 10.20 17.39 5.30
C LEU A 413 10.58 16.95 6.72
N GLN A 414 11.57 16.06 6.83
CA GLN A 414 12.05 15.53 8.11
C GLN A 414 12.57 16.64 9.04
N GLN A 415 13.32 17.61 8.52
CA GLN A 415 13.85 18.74 9.29
C GLN A 415 12.74 19.66 9.82
N ALA A 416 11.59 19.72 9.13
CA ALA A 416 10.39 20.40 9.62
C ALA A 416 9.54 19.55 10.58
N GLY A 417 9.99 18.35 10.94
CA GLY A 417 9.28 17.42 11.82
C GLY A 417 8.13 16.68 11.14
N ILE A 418 8.21 16.49 9.82
CA ILE A 418 7.24 15.75 9.01
C ILE A 418 7.86 14.41 8.62
N ASP A 419 7.41 13.33 9.26
CA ASP A 419 7.93 12.00 8.95
C ASP A 419 7.32 11.49 7.62
N THR A 420 8.15 10.86 6.79
CA THR A 420 7.76 10.31 5.48
C THR A 420 7.90 8.79 5.48
N TYR A 421 6.76 8.09 5.36
CA TYR A 421 6.69 6.65 5.13
C TYR A 421 6.72 6.36 3.63
N VAL A 422 7.42 5.29 3.22
CA VAL A 422 7.56 4.89 1.82
C VAL A 422 7.04 3.46 1.64
N VAL A 423 6.05 3.30 0.77
CA VAL A 423 5.47 2.02 0.35
C VAL A 423 5.76 1.84 -1.13
N GLY A 424 6.66 0.90 -1.44
CA GLY A 424 6.98 0.47 -2.80
C GLY A 424 6.06 -0.68 -3.25
N MET A 425 5.51 -0.61 -4.46
CA MET A 425 4.56 -1.60 -4.98
C MET A 425 5.10 -2.38 -6.19
N GLY A 426 4.96 -3.70 -6.13
CA GLY A 426 5.22 -4.60 -7.26
C GLY A 426 6.65 -5.12 -7.38
N ALA A 427 6.88 -5.93 -8.42
CA ALA A 427 8.11 -6.68 -8.66
C ALA A 427 9.33 -5.79 -8.90
N GLY A 428 9.13 -4.60 -9.49
CA GLY A 428 10.20 -3.63 -9.75
C GLY A 428 10.89 -3.11 -8.48
N VAL A 429 10.27 -3.30 -7.30
CA VAL A 429 10.80 -2.88 -6.00
C VAL A 429 10.81 -4.04 -4.97
N ASP A 430 10.59 -5.27 -5.44
CA ASP A 430 10.75 -6.48 -4.63
C ASP A 430 12.25 -6.67 -4.34
N PRO A 431 12.69 -6.70 -3.06
CA PRO A 431 14.11 -6.84 -2.72
C PRO A 431 14.76 -8.14 -3.22
N SER A 432 13.97 -9.17 -3.53
CA SER A 432 14.46 -10.44 -4.08
C SER A 432 14.67 -10.40 -5.60
N LEU A 433 14.00 -9.47 -6.30
CA LEU A 433 14.06 -9.32 -7.75
C LEU A 433 14.89 -8.10 -8.16
N ASN A 434 14.67 -6.96 -7.49
CA ASN A 434 15.38 -5.70 -7.72
C ASN A 434 15.90 -5.08 -6.41
N PRO A 435 17.04 -5.58 -5.88
CA PRO A 435 17.59 -5.11 -4.61
C PRO A 435 18.05 -3.65 -4.67
N THR A 436 18.47 -3.15 -5.84
CA THR A 436 18.91 -1.75 -6.02
C THR A 436 17.73 -0.80 -5.91
N ALA A 437 16.62 -1.09 -6.58
CA ALA A 437 15.41 -0.28 -6.48
C ALA A 437 14.87 -0.25 -5.04
N TYR A 438 14.83 -1.41 -4.38
CA TYR A 438 14.42 -1.47 -2.98
C TYR A 438 15.34 -0.66 -2.04
N ALA A 439 16.66 -0.75 -2.24
CA ALA A 439 17.62 0.02 -1.44
C ALA A 439 17.42 1.53 -1.60
N THR A 440 17.06 1.99 -2.81
CA THR A 440 16.69 3.38 -3.08
C THR A 440 15.47 3.82 -2.27
N LEU A 441 14.38 3.04 -2.31
CA LEU A 441 13.19 3.34 -1.49
C LEU A 441 13.50 3.31 0.00
N ASN A 442 14.35 2.36 0.43
CA ASN A 442 14.76 2.26 1.82
C ASN A 442 15.54 3.50 2.27
N ALA A 443 16.43 4.02 1.43
CA ALA A 443 17.14 5.26 1.69
C ALA A 443 16.20 6.46 1.81
N MET A 444 15.13 6.50 1.00
CA MET A 444 14.07 7.53 1.10
C MET A 444 13.32 7.44 2.43
N ALA A 445 12.94 6.24 2.87
CA ALA A 445 12.28 6.04 4.17
C ALA A 445 13.17 6.53 5.34
N ILE A 446 14.45 6.19 5.32
CA ILE A 446 15.43 6.60 6.33
C ILE A 446 15.64 8.11 6.33
N ALA A 447 15.78 8.73 5.15
CA ALA A 447 15.84 10.19 5.02
C ALA A 447 14.58 10.86 5.59
N GLY A 448 13.43 10.19 5.47
CA GLY A 448 12.13 10.63 5.98
C GLY A 448 11.92 10.45 7.47
N GLY A 449 12.94 10.02 8.22
CA GLY A 449 12.83 9.78 9.66
C GLY A 449 12.15 8.46 10.03
N THR A 450 11.82 7.61 9.06
CA THR A 450 11.24 6.28 9.29
C THR A 450 12.31 5.20 9.15
N GLN A 451 12.09 4.00 9.71
CA GLN A 451 13.18 3.02 9.83
C GLN A 451 13.46 2.25 8.53
N LYS A 452 12.44 2.01 7.71
CA LYS A 452 12.53 1.10 6.56
C LYS A 452 11.40 1.35 5.58
N ALA A 453 11.67 1.22 4.29
CA ALA A 453 10.63 1.17 3.27
C ALA A 453 9.89 -0.17 3.29
N ILE A 454 8.61 -0.16 2.95
CA ILE A 454 7.80 -1.38 2.86
C ILE A 454 7.68 -1.77 1.38
N ALA A 455 8.19 -2.95 1.02
CA ALA A 455 7.96 -3.54 -0.30
C ALA A 455 6.68 -4.39 -0.25
N ALA A 456 5.66 -3.96 -0.98
CA ALA A 456 4.37 -4.61 -1.06
C ALA A 456 4.20 -5.26 -2.44
N THR A 457 4.33 -6.58 -2.47
CA THR A 457 4.30 -7.39 -3.71
C THR A 457 2.95 -8.06 -3.97
N SER A 458 1.93 -7.75 -3.14
CA SER A 458 0.56 -8.22 -3.30
C SER A 458 -0.44 -7.13 -2.88
N PRO A 459 -1.70 -7.15 -3.36
CA PRO A 459 -2.70 -6.17 -2.95
C PRO A 459 -2.96 -6.18 -1.45
N ALA A 460 -3.03 -7.37 -0.86
CA ALA A 460 -3.16 -7.53 0.59
C ALA A 460 -1.97 -6.91 1.36
N ALA A 461 -0.74 -7.04 0.84
CA ALA A 461 0.43 -6.42 1.46
C ALA A 461 0.36 -4.90 1.42
N VAL A 462 -0.16 -4.28 0.35
CA VAL A 462 -0.32 -2.81 0.28
C VAL A 462 -1.30 -2.34 1.37
N ALA A 463 -2.49 -2.95 1.45
CA ALA A 463 -3.49 -2.60 2.45
C ALA A 463 -2.99 -2.80 3.90
N GLN A 464 -2.29 -3.90 4.16
CA GLN A 464 -1.68 -4.17 5.47
C GLN A 464 -0.58 -3.15 5.81
N SER A 465 0.21 -2.74 4.82
CA SER A 465 1.27 -1.74 4.99
C SER A 465 0.70 -0.39 5.43
N LEU A 466 -0.35 0.09 4.75
CA LEU A 466 -1.01 1.34 5.13
C LEU A 466 -1.66 1.24 6.52
N THR A 467 -2.27 0.09 6.84
CA THR A 467 -2.82 -0.16 8.18
C THR A 467 -1.74 -0.08 9.25
N ALA A 468 -0.59 -0.74 9.05
CA ALA A 468 0.51 -0.74 10.01
C ALA A 468 1.12 0.67 10.20
N ILE A 469 1.28 1.43 9.11
CA ILE A 469 1.74 2.82 9.18
C ILE A 469 0.78 3.68 10.01
N LEU A 470 -0.52 3.60 9.74
CA LEU A 470 -1.53 4.38 10.46
C LEU A 470 -1.63 3.97 11.94
N GLN A 471 -1.47 2.68 12.26
CA GLN A 471 -1.34 2.23 13.65
C GLN A 471 -0.11 2.82 14.34
N ALA A 472 1.03 2.87 13.66
CA ALA A 472 2.24 3.49 14.21
C ALA A 472 2.07 5.00 14.42
N ILE A 473 1.42 5.69 13.48
CA ILE A 473 1.08 7.11 13.62
C ILE A 473 0.16 7.34 14.83
N GLU A 474 -0.87 6.53 15.02
CA GLU A 474 -1.76 6.64 16.19
C GLU A 474 -0.99 6.38 17.50
N ALA A 475 -0.17 5.33 17.55
CA ALA A 475 0.63 5.00 18.72
C ALA A 475 1.57 6.14 19.11
N ASN A 476 2.12 6.85 18.12
CA ASN A 476 2.99 8.01 18.33
C ASN A 476 2.25 9.30 18.78
N GLN A 477 0.92 9.32 18.74
CA GLN A 477 0.09 10.38 19.34
C GLN A 477 -0.30 10.09 20.79
N SER A 478 -0.25 8.82 21.21
CA SER A 478 -0.61 8.44 22.58
C SER A 478 0.40 9.04 23.55
N THR A 479 0.01 10.17 24.13
CA THR A 479 0.66 10.67 25.32
C THR A 479 0.01 9.99 26.51
N THR A 480 0.82 9.28 27.28
CA THR A 480 0.43 8.75 28.58
C THR A 480 -0.30 9.85 29.35
N GLY A 481 -1.59 9.66 29.62
CA GLY A 481 -2.29 10.50 30.56
C GLY A 481 -1.51 10.45 31.87
N VAL A 482 -1.11 11.61 32.39
CA VAL A 482 -0.52 11.69 33.72
C VAL A 482 -1.59 11.14 34.65
N ALA A 483 -1.42 9.91 35.15
CA ALA A 483 -2.17 9.46 36.30
C ALA A 483 -1.86 10.48 37.39
N LEU A 484 -2.87 11.23 37.82
CA LEU A 484 -2.73 12.17 38.92
C LEU A 484 -2.17 11.39 40.11
N ASN A 485 -1.07 11.91 40.65
CA ASN A 485 -0.41 11.38 41.83
C ASN A 485 -1.43 11.31 42.98
N SER A 486 -1.95 10.12 43.29
CA SER A 486 -2.62 9.89 44.57
C SER A 486 -1.52 9.72 45.62
N SER A 487 -1.23 10.80 46.34
CA SER A 487 -0.25 10.76 47.41
C SER A 487 -0.65 9.77 48.51
N SER A 488 0.33 8.94 48.86
CA SER A 488 0.61 8.27 50.13
C SER A 488 -0.49 7.38 50.75
N GLN A 489 -0.31 6.06 50.59
CA GLN A 489 -0.40 5.18 51.74
C GLN A 489 0.98 5.17 52.41
N ALA A 490 1.06 5.46 53.71
CA ALA A 490 2.31 5.48 54.46
C ALA A 490 3.03 4.13 54.31
N GLY A 491 4.14 4.11 53.55
CA GLY A 491 5.01 2.94 53.42
C GLY A 491 5.53 2.60 52.00
N ALA A 492 4.98 3.16 50.91
CA ALA A 492 5.41 2.80 49.56
C ALA A 492 5.76 4.02 48.68
N ASN A 493 7.05 4.17 48.33
CA ASN A 493 7.57 5.19 47.40
C ASN A 493 7.33 4.79 45.94
N LEU A 494 6.06 4.64 45.52
CA LEU A 494 5.71 4.24 44.16
C LEU A 494 5.02 5.37 43.38
N VAL A 495 5.38 5.52 42.11
CA VAL A 495 4.75 6.37 41.10
C VAL A 495 3.93 5.47 40.18
N TYR A 496 2.64 5.76 40.02
CA TYR A 496 1.77 5.01 39.11
C TYR A 496 1.64 5.75 37.78
N GLN A 497 1.78 5.04 36.66
CA GLN A 497 1.66 5.59 35.30
C GLN A 497 0.68 4.76 34.48
N ALA A 498 -0.30 5.42 33.87
CA ALA A 498 -1.21 4.83 32.91
C ALA A 498 -0.82 5.22 31.47
N SER A 499 -0.87 4.28 30.55
CA SER A 499 -0.75 4.50 29.09
C SER A 499 -1.96 3.91 28.37
N TYR A 500 -2.43 4.50 27.27
CA TYR A 500 -3.60 4.00 26.53
C TYR A 500 -3.54 4.31 25.04
N THR A 501 -4.02 3.39 24.20
CA THR A 501 -4.26 3.61 22.77
C THR A 501 -5.66 4.18 22.59
N THR A 502 -5.76 5.37 21.99
CA THR A 502 -6.97 6.22 21.98
C THR A 502 -8.18 5.64 21.26
N LYS A 503 -8.00 4.69 20.33
CA LYS A 503 -9.11 4.10 19.57
C LYS A 503 -9.68 2.81 20.18
N VAL A 504 -8.84 2.03 20.84
CA VAL A 504 -9.21 0.72 21.40
C VAL A 504 -9.32 0.74 22.93
N TRP A 505 -8.93 1.85 23.56
CA TRP A 505 -8.89 2.01 25.03
C TRP A 505 -8.11 0.89 25.74
N ILE A 506 -7.18 0.27 25.01
CA ILE A 506 -6.25 -0.72 25.54
C ILE A 506 -5.06 0.04 26.13
N GLY A 507 -4.66 -0.30 27.34
CA GLY A 507 -3.64 0.42 28.06
C GLY A 507 -2.87 -0.44 29.05
N ASN A 508 -1.82 0.14 29.63
CA ASN A 508 -1.08 -0.47 30.73
C ASN A 508 -1.11 0.48 31.94
N LEU A 509 -1.18 -0.10 33.13
CA LEU A 509 -0.98 0.61 34.38
C LEU A 509 0.26 0.01 35.03
N LYS A 510 1.28 0.81 35.29
CA LYS A 510 2.51 0.37 35.96
C LYS A 510 2.81 1.19 37.21
N ALA A 511 3.52 0.58 38.16
CA ALA A 511 4.05 1.21 39.36
C ALA A 511 5.57 1.19 39.34
N GLU A 512 6.22 2.32 39.56
CA GLU A 512 7.68 2.49 39.55
C GLU A 512 8.18 3.08 40.86
N THR A 513 9.39 2.73 41.30
CA THR A 513 9.95 3.33 42.52
C THR A 513 10.38 4.78 42.30
N LEU A 514 10.11 5.65 43.27
CA LEU A 514 10.50 7.07 43.21
C LEU A 514 12.02 7.27 43.02
N SER A 515 12.83 6.36 43.58
CA SER A 515 14.29 6.34 43.41
C SER A 515 14.74 6.07 41.98
N SER A 516 14.01 5.26 41.20
CA SER A 516 14.37 4.92 39.82
C SER A 516 13.96 6.01 38.82
N VAL A 517 12.97 6.83 39.17
CA VAL A 517 12.55 8.00 38.36
C VAL A 517 13.54 9.16 38.50
N LEU A 518 14.17 9.31 39.67
CA LEU A 518 15.07 10.43 39.99
C LEU A 518 16.56 10.16 39.69
N SER A 519 16.99 8.90 39.48
CA SER A 519 18.41 8.56 39.38
C SER A 519 18.91 8.27 37.95
N THR A 520 18.07 7.84 37.01
CA THR A 520 18.44 7.65 35.59
C THR A 520 17.20 7.63 34.68
N PRO A 521 17.11 8.48 33.62
CA PRO A 521 15.89 8.58 32.78
C PRO A 521 15.56 7.35 31.92
N ASN A 522 16.45 6.35 31.82
CA ASN A 522 16.39 5.34 30.75
C ASN A 522 16.07 3.91 31.23
N SER A 523 15.87 3.66 32.53
CA SER A 523 15.47 2.34 33.05
C SER A 523 14.86 2.43 34.45
N PRO A 524 13.59 2.87 34.58
CA PRO A 524 12.90 2.79 35.85
C PRO A 524 12.65 1.32 36.25
N THR A 525 12.74 1.02 37.55
CA THR A 525 12.45 -0.33 38.05
C THR A 525 10.94 -0.45 38.23
N ILE A 526 10.30 -1.25 37.38
CA ILE A 526 8.86 -1.50 37.43
C ILE A 526 8.58 -2.48 38.58
N SER A 527 7.88 -2.01 39.61
CA SER A 527 7.45 -2.77 40.78
C SER A 527 6.27 -3.70 40.45
N TRP A 528 5.36 -3.22 39.59
CA TRP A 528 4.19 -3.97 39.12
C TRP A 528 3.64 -3.37 37.82
N GLN A 529 3.02 -4.19 36.96
CA GLN A 529 2.23 -3.71 35.81
C GLN A 529 1.02 -4.61 35.53
N ALA A 530 -0.03 -4.03 34.95
CA ALA A 530 -1.29 -4.70 34.66
C ALA A 530 -1.24 -5.61 33.41
N VAL A 531 -0.40 -5.27 32.42
CA VAL A 531 -0.19 -6.10 31.22
C VAL A 531 0.91 -7.12 31.51
N GLY A 532 0.55 -8.41 31.50
CA GLY A 532 1.48 -9.50 31.74
C GLY A 532 2.02 -9.50 33.18
N ALA A 533 1.23 -10.03 34.12
CA ALA A 533 1.85 -10.72 35.26
C ALA A 533 2.82 -11.77 34.67
N ASN A 534 4.04 -12.00 35.14
CA ASN A 534 4.59 -11.68 36.44
C ASN A 534 6.13 -11.50 36.40
N PRO A 535 6.72 -10.89 37.45
CA PRO A 535 8.15 -10.75 37.67
C PRO A 535 8.74 -12.13 38.01
N GLY A 536 9.81 -12.54 37.34
CA GLY A 536 10.57 -13.74 37.74
C GLY A 536 9.81 -15.07 37.80
N GLY A 537 8.72 -15.27 37.06
CA GLY A 537 8.02 -16.56 37.00
C GLY A 537 7.27 -16.75 35.69
N THR A 538 7.48 -17.89 35.04
CA THR A 538 6.91 -18.24 33.73
C THR A 538 5.38 -18.33 33.79
N ILE A 539 4.71 -17.52 32.98
CA ILE A 539 3.28 -17.64 32.70
C ILE A 539 3.09 -18.58 31.49
N THR A 540 2.35 -19.67 31.69
CA THR A 540 1.86 -20.53 30.60
C THR A 540 0.34 -20.46 30.59
N SER A 541 -0.29 -20.95 29.52
CA SER A 541 -1.75 -20.96 29.28
C SER A 541 -2.61 -21.55 30.40
N GLY A 542 -2.03 -22.15 31.44
CA GLY A 542 -2.71 -22.59 32.65
C GLY A 542 -2.87 -21.53 33.76
N SER A 543 -2.21 -20.36 33.71
CA SER A 543 -2.26 -19.39 34.82
C SER A 543 -3.54 -18.55 34.87
N LEU A 544 -4.31 -18.50 33.77
CA LEU A 544 -5.61 -17.82 33.72
C LEU A 544 -6.79 -18.79 33.79
N GLN A 545 -6.57 -20.10 33.79
CA GLN A 545 -7.64 -21.07 33.58
C GLN A 545 -7.73 -22.24 34.56
N ASN A 546 -6.96 -22.30 35.66
CA ASN A 546 -7.18 -23.37 36.65
C ASN A 546 -7.72 -22.87 38.00
N GLY A 547 -9.03 -22.60 37.99
CA GLY A 547 -9.98 -23.02 39.02
C GLY A 547 -9.73 -22.64 40.48
N SER A 548 -10.15 -21.43 40.88
CA SER A 548 -11.20 -21.19 41.90
C SER A 548 -11.17 -19.72 42.36
N ALA A 549 -11.97 -18.89 41.69
CA ALA A 549 -12.30 -17.48 41.99
C ALA A 549 -11.17 -16.43 41.92
N PRO A 550 -11.41 -15.25 41.32
CA PRO A 550 -10.56 -14.08 41.54
C PRO A 550 -10.55 -13.72 43.04
N ASN A 551 -9.39 -13.36 43.61
CA ASN A 551 -9.25 -12.92 45.00
C ASN A 551 -9.87 -11.52 45.19
N VAL A 552 -11.19 -11.44 45.09
CA VAL A 552 -11.99 -10.23 45.34
C VAL A 552 -12.41 -10.27 46.81
N PHE A 553 -12.09 -9.22 47.56
CA PHE A 553 -12.44 -9.08 48.97
C PHE A 553 -13.46 -7.95 49.15
N SER A 554 -14.34 -8.09 50.13
CA SER A 554 -15.28 -7.05 50.56
C SER A 554 -15.09 -6.74 52.04
N TRP A 555 -15.60 -5.57 52.46
CA TRP A 555 -15.57 -5.14 53.85
C TRP A 555 -16.60 -5.91 54.68
N ASN A 556 -16.22 -6.43 55.84
CA ASN A 556 -17.16 -7.00 56.80
C ASN A 556 -17.62 -5.94 57.81
N PRO A 557 -18.88 -5.48 57.78
CA PRO A 557 -19.39 -4.46 58.69
C PRO A 557 -19.48 -4.94 60.15
N ALA A 558 -19.41 -6.26 60.39
CA ALA A 558 -19.39 -6.85 61.73
C ALA A 558 -17.95 -7.13 62.23
N CYS A 559 -16.92 -6.57 61.59
CA CYS A 559 -15.55 -6.85 62.01
C CYS A 559 -15.24 -6.30 63.41
N THR A 560 -14.36 -7.01 64.11
CA THR A 560 -13.91 -6.67 65.47
C THR A 560 -12.38 -6.78 65.50
N LYS A 561 -11.73 -6.46 66.63
CA LYS A 561 -10.27 -6.65 66.76
C LYS A 561 -9.81 -8.10 66.55
N THR A 562 -10.72 -9.08 66.66
CA THR A 562 -10.44 -10.51 66.49
C THR A 562 -11.06 -11.10 65.21
N THR A 563 -11.77 -10.29 64.42
CA THR A 563 -12.45 -10.75 63.19
C THR A 563 -11.94 -9.91 62.02
N ALA A 564 -11.41 -10.56 60.99
CA ALA A 564 -10.87 -9.87 59.83
C ALA A 564 -11.91 -8.94 59.18
N CYS A 565 -11.52 -7.71 58.91
CA CYS A 565 -12.40 -6.76 58.27
C CYS A 565 -12.45 -6.90 56.74
N GLY A 566 -11.47 -7.58 56.14
CA GLY A 566 -11.55 -8.07 54.77
C GLY A 566 -12.02 -9.51 54.75
N ILE A 567 -13.13 -9.78 54.07
CA ILE A 567 -13.68 -11.11 53.85
C ILE A 567 -13.71 -11.41 52.34
N PRO A 568 -13.56 -12.67 51.90
CA PRO A 568 -13.75 -13.01 50.50
C PRO A 568 -15.13 -12.56 50.01
N PHE A 569 -15.22 -11.98 48.81
CA PHE A 569 -16.49 -11.58 48.20
C PHE A 569 -17.20 -12.82 47.62
N THR A 570 -17.62 -13.70 48.51
CA THR A 570 -18.37 -14.92 48.23
C THR A 570 -19.57 -14.97 49.17
N TRP A 571 -20.68 -15.56 48.72
CA TRP A 571 -21.98 -15.45 49.40
C TRP A 571 -21.91 -15.87 50.87
N ASN A 572 -21.27 -17.01 51.13
CA ASN A 572 -21.14 -17.60 52.46
C ASN A 572 -20.20 -16.82 53.39
N SER A 573 -19.38 -15.91 52.86
CA SER A 573 -18.46 -15.09 53.65
C SER A 573 -19.09 -13.75 54.05
N LEU A 574 -20.17 -13.33 53.39
CA LEU A 574 -20.89 -12.08 53.69
C LEU A 574 -21.65 -12.17 55.01
N SER A 575 -21.77 -11.05 55.72
CA SER A 575 -22.64 -10.95 56.89
C SER A 575 -24.12 -11.06 56.50
N SER A 576 -24.98 -11.43 57.45
CA SER A 576 -26.43 -11.50 57.23
C SER A 576 -27.02 -10.16 56.76
N THR A 577 -26.46 -9.04 57.23
CA THR A 577 -26.86 -7.69 56.76
C THR A 577 -26.52 -7.50 55.29
N GLN A 578 -25.31 -7.86 54.87
CA GLN A 578 -24.89 -7.74 53.46
C GLN A 578 -25.65 -8.69 52.53
N GLN A 579 -25.97 -9.90 52.99
CA GLN A 579 -26.85 -10.80 52.24
C GLN A 579 -28.25 -10.20 52.10
N THR A 580 -28.78 -9.60 53.18
CA THR A 580 -30.09 -8.92 53.14
C THR A 580 -30.08 -7.72 52.20
N ASP A 581 -29.00 -6.94 52.15
CA ASP A 581 -28.89 -5.79 51.22
C ASP A 581 -28.88 -6.25 49.75
N LEU A 582 -28.20 -7.36 49.44
CA LEU A 582 -28.19 -7.96 48.10
C LEU A 582 -29.54 -8.61 47.75
N ASP A 583 -30.23 -9.19 48.73
CA ASP A 583 -31.55 -9.83 48.58
C ASP A 583 -32.67 -8.80 48.40
N GLN A 584 -32.62 -7.69 49.16
CA GLN A 584 -33.66 -6.66 49.18
C GLN A 584 -33.43 -5.53 48.19
N GLY A 585 -32.23 -5.37 47.62
CA GLY A 585 -31.86 -4.20 46.81
C GLY A 585 -32.90 -3.83 45.75
N TYR A 586 -33.22 -4.75 44.84
CA TYR A 586 -34.19 -4.51 43.77
C TYR A 586 -35.09 -5.72 43.46
N TYR A 587 -35.06 -6.79 44.26
CA TYR A 587 -35.87 -7.98 43.97
C TYR A 587 -37.37 -7.67 43.89
N SER A 588 -37.87 -6.79 44.78
CA SER A 588 -39.27 -6.35 44.79
C SER A 588 -39.65 -5.39 43.66
N THR A 589 -38.69 -4.81 42.94
CA THR A 589 -38.95 -3.91 41.80
C THR A 589 -38.95 -4.64 40.46
N LEU A 590 -38.45 -5.88 40.42
CA LEU A 590 -38.57 -6.76 39.26
C LEU A 590 -40.03 -7.11 38.96
N SER A 591 -40.37 -7.23 37.68
CA SER A 591 -41.67 -7.77 37.28
C SER A 591 -41.83 -9.24 37.70
N GLY A 592 -43.06 -9.73 37.84
CA GLY A 592 -43.32 -11.11 38.27
C GLY A 592 -42.66 -12.18 37.38
N SER A 593 -42.49 -11.92 36.09
CA SER A 593 -41.76 -12.82 35.17
C SER A 593 -40.25 -12.81 35.38
N GLN A 594 -39.67 -11.66 35.77
CA GLN A 594 -38.25 -11.54 36.11
C GLN A 594 -37.94 -12.19 37.46
N GLN A 595 -38.81 -12.02 38.47
CA GLN A 595 -38.68 -12.70 39.76
C GLN A 595 -38.74 -14.23 39.59
N ALA A 596 -39.63 -14.73 38.73
CA ALA A 596 -39.74 -16.16 38.42
C ALA A 596 -38.45 -16.76 37.86
N SER A 597 -37.58 -15.95 37.24
CA SER A 597 -36.29 -16.41 36.70
C SER A 597 -35.25 -16.71 37.78
N PHE A 598 -35.40 -16.17 39.00
CA PHE A 598 -34.50 -16.39 40.12
C PHE A 598 -35.10 -17.29 41.22
N GLY A 599 -36.43 -17.39 41.30
CA GLY A 599 -37.14 -18.28 42.23
C GLY A 599 -37.15 -17.84 43.69
N SER A 600 -36.17 -17.05 44.15
CA SER A 600 -36.14 -16.42 45.47
C SER A 600 -35.28 -15.16 45.50
N ALA A 601 -35.48 -14.29 46.50
CA ALA A 601 -34.65 -13.11 46.74
C ALA A 601 -33.17 -13.49 47.02
N ALA A 602 -32.94 -14.57 47.77
CA ALA A 602 -31.61 -15.11 48.06
C ALA A 602 -30.85 -15.53 46.79
N ALA A 603 -31.55 -16.20 45.87
CA ALA A 603 -30.97 -16.61 44.59
C ALA A 603 -30.69 -15.40 43.68
N TYR A 604 -31.50 -14.34 43.78
CA TYR A 604 -31.24 -13.07 43.09
C TYR A 604 -29.99 -12.36 43.64
N GLY A 605 -29.83 -12.26 44.96
CA GLY A 605 -28.65 -11.69 45.60
C GLY A 605 -27.35 -12.44 45.23
N GLN A 606 -27.41 -13.77 45.20
CA GLN A 606 -26.30 -14.61 44.71
C GLN A 606 -25.97 -14.36 43.24
N ALA A 607 -26.99 -14.17 42.40
CA ALA A 607 -26.81 -13.91 40.98
C ALA A 607 -26.21 -12.51 40.72
N ILE A 608 -26.56 -11.48 41.50
CA ILE A 608 -25.90 -10.17 41.46
C ILE A 608 -24.40 -10.32 41.77
N MET A 609 -24.07 -11.03 42.84
CA MET A 609 -22.68 -11.22 43.25
C MET A 609 -21.89 -11.99 42.18
N GLN A 610 -22.47 -13.03 41.58
CA GLN A 610 -21.85 -13.74 40.47
C GLN A 610 -21.67 -12.86 39.22
N TRP A 611 -22.67 -12.01 38.93
CA TRP A 611 -22.58 -11.04 37.83
C TRP A 611 -21.43 -10.04 38.04
N LEU A 612 -21.29 -9.51 39.26
CA LEU A 612 -20.19 -8.59 39.64
C LEU A 612 -18.81 -9.23 39.56
N LEU A 613 -18.71 -10.53 39.86
CA LEU A 613 -17.42 -11.25 39.87
C LEU A 613 -16.94 -11.65 38.48
N ASN A 614 -17.87 -12.02 37.59
CA ASN A 614 -17.52 -12.71 36.36
C ASN A 614 -17.91 -11.97 35.09
N GLY A 615 -18.77 -10.94 35.17
CA GLY A 615 -19.47 -10.40 34.00
C GLY A 615 -20.37 -11.48 33.38
N ASN A 616 -21.49 -11.11 32.75
CA ASN A 616 -22.41 -12.15 32.29
C ASN A 616 -21.87 -12.92 31.08
N THR A 617 -21.64 -14.24 31.20
CA THR A 617 -21.32 -15.14 30.07
C THR A 617 -22.57 -15.72 29.39
N SER A 618 -23.78 -15.38 29.82
CA SER A 618 -25.03 -15.88 29.23
C SER A 618 -26.22 -14.97 29.53
N GLY A 619 -26.70 -14.23 28.51
CA GLY A 619 -27.73 -13.20 28.60
C GLY A 619 -28.95 -13.52 29.49
N GLY A 620 -29.49 -12.49 30.14
CA GLY A 620 -30.58 -12.60 31.12
C GLY A 620 -31.05 -11.22 31.64
N VAL A 621 -31.59 -11.18 32.88
CA VAL A 621 -32.20 -9.97 33.51
C VAL A 621 -31.16 -8.89 33.87
N PHE A 622 -29.88 -9.25 34.00
CA PHE A 622 -28.78 -8.30 34.19
C PHE A 622 -28.22 -7.84 32.85
N ARG A 623 -27.80 -6.58 32.78
CA ARG A 623 -27.20 -6.01 31.56
C ARG A 623 -26.04 -6.89 31.07
N THR A 624 -25.96 -7.07 29.76
CA THR A 624 -24.80 -7.70 29.11
C THR A 624 -23.73 -6.63 28.91
N PRO A 625 -22.52 -6.78 29.49
CA PRO A 625 -21.42 -5.86 29.20
C PRO A 625 -21.07 -5.95 27.71
N SER A 626 -21.08 -4.83 26.99
CA SER A 626 -20.72 -4.81 25.56
C SER A 626 -19.21 -4.92 25.30
N ALA A 627 -18.39 -4.82 26.36
CA ALA A 627 -16.95 -5.07 26.35
C ALA A 627 -16.42 -5.33 27.78
N LEU A 628 -15.30 -6.06 27.91
CA LEU A 628 -14.66 -6.45 29.18
C LEU A 628 -14.18 -5.25 30.05
N LEU A 629 -14.13 -4.04 29.51
CA LEU A 629 -13.67 -2.82 30.20
C LEU A 629 -14.78 -1.78 30.44
N ALA A 630 -16.05 -2.09 30.13
CA ALA A 630 -17.16 -1.16 30.31
C ALA A 630 -17.39 -0.72 31.77
N ASP A 631 -16.86 -1.48 32.75
CA ASP A 631 -17.11 -1.25 34.19
C ASP A 631 -16.04 -0.45 34.95
N ILE A 632 -14.94 -0.05 34.29
CA ILE A 632 -13.92 0.79 34.94
C ILE A 632 -14.17 2.29 34.70
N VAL A 633 -14.87 2.65 33.62
CA VAL A 633 -15.04 4.07 33.22
C VAL A 633 -16.47 4.59 33.46
N ASP A 634 -17.46 3.70 33.59
CA ASP A 634 -18.81 4.04 34.04
C ASP A 634 -19.15 3.28 35.32
N SER A 635 -18.36 3.54 36.38
CA SER A 635 -18.58 2.94 37.70
C SER A 635 -19.71 3.63 38.49
N THR A 636 -20.49 4.50 37.86
CA THR A 636 -21.75 4.98 38.41
C THR A 636 -22.82 3.91 38.14
N PRO A 637 -23.35 3.20 39.15
CA PRO A 637 -24.58 2.45 38.96
C PRO A 637 -25.68 3.46 38.64
N LEU A 638 -25.97 3.65 37.35
CA LEU A 638 -27.04 4.52 36.91
C LEU A 638 -28.36 3.74 36.95
N TYR A 639 -28.90 3.61 38.17
CA TYR A 639 -30.34 3.54 38.42
C TYR A 639 -30.65 4.27 39.72
N VAL A 640 -30.79 5.60 39.61
CA VAL A 640 -31.72 6.34 40.48
C VAL A 640 -33.03 6.38 39.71
N GLY A 641 -34.00 5.60 40.19
CA GLY A 641 -35.33 5.44 39.63
C GLY A 641 -35.98 4.21 40.21
#